data_AF-A0A0A2KNU3-F1
#
_entry.id   AF-A0A0A2KNU3-F1
#
_cell.length_a   1.000
_cell.length_b   1.000
_cell.length_c   1.000
_cell.angle_alpha   90.00
_cell.angle_beta   90.00
_cell.angle_gamma   90.00
#
_symmetry.space_group_name_H-M   'P 1'
#
loop_
_entity.id
_entity.type
_entity.pdbx_description
1 polymer ?
#
loop_
_entity_poly.entity_id
_entity_poly.type
_entity_poly.pdbx_seq_one_letter_code
_entity_poly.pdbx_strand_id
1 'polypeptide(L)'
;MEPPNEHALSLLHPAHSSTSSIRPFDDPVSLSEVTRRPYNYSSAEAHSRPESMESLDLPGQIRLHNLSNQDSAVSSSKDSGPRHKGSSIRRYPTRRIKLTQGSVLSINYPVPSPIRNAIQPEYRDAEGELSEEFTQMRYTAATCDPDEFTLRNGYNLRPSMYNRHTELLIAVTYYNEDKVLTARTLHGVMQNVRDIVKLKKTEFWDRGGPAWQKIVVCLVFDGMDPCDKNTLDVLATIGVFQDGVMKQDVDGRETIAHIFEYTTQLSVTPKQELVRPYKDDPMNLPPVQMIFCLKKKNAKKINSHRWLFNAFGRILNPEICILIDAGTKPGPKSLLALWQAFYNDKNLGGACGEIHALLGYRWKKLLNPLIAAQNFEYKISNILDKPLESSFGYVSVLPGAFSAYRYRAIMGRPLEQYFHGDHTLAQKLGKKGIDGMNIFKKNMFLAEDRILCFELVAKAGNKWLLTYVKASKGETDVPERPAEFLSQRRRWLNGSFAASLYSVMHFNRIYKSGHSILRLLLLHVQLVYNICQLVMTWLSLASYWLTSSVILDIVGTPSATNKNKGWPFGNEATPIVNNILKIGYLTVLMLQFILALGNRPKGQVLVLDRSKFLYTLSFLYFSVVQLYLLILSFYLVAQAMTPENLSFDLDHGFAALVSSFISSTGGLVLIALVSTYGIYFLASILYADPWHMITSSWAYFLGMPSSINVLMVYAFCNWHDVSWGTKGSDAPERLPSAQTKKEDETPFVEELDKPQVDIDEQFATTVKRALTPWQEPINYEGVALDDSYKAFRTNLVLLWTFSNGLLALCINNLSIDRLCLTSTSTPRTAWYFKIILWATSGLSIFRFFGALNLYPTYALVAEHFLIHLDLARVQDTAVSNVPDSSLNPHIPSLLSATGEQMRLQMQPIEQRMNNMASSSSEWKGLDSQPEMSALKFAHQSVMTGILYLFQSNPSQPITR
;
A
#
# COMPACT_ATOMS: atom_id res chain seq x y z
N MET A 1 21.13 46.52 30.52
CA MET A 1 20.03 47.42 30.90
C MET A 1 18.79 46.55 31.07
N GLU A 2 18.03 46.80 32.13
CA GLU A 2 16.77 46.10 32.44
C GLU A 2 15.57 46.70 31.67
N PRO A 3 14.40 46.05 31.66
CA PRO A 3 13.21 46.48 30.91
C PRO A 3 12.44 47.59 31.67
N PRO A 4 11.19 47.94 31.26
CA PRO A 4 10.04 47.24 31.89
C PRO A 4 8.76 47.09 31.01
N ASN A 5 7.88 46.15 31.40
CA ASN A 5 6.44 46.25 31.74
C ASN A 5 5.44 47.05 30.83
N GLU A 6 4.10 46.86 30.82
CA GLU A 6 3.15 45.84 31.35
C GLU A 6 1.73 46.07 30.75
N HIS A 7 0.78 45.16 31.07
CA HIS A 7 -0.69 45.39 31.11
C HIS A 7 -1.47 45.69 29.80
N ALA A 8 -2.81 45.61 29.75
CA ALA A 8 -3.75 44.64 30.34
C ALA A 8 -5.19 44.77 29.77
N LEU A 9 -5.87 43.63 29.54
CA LEU A 9 -7.30 43.36 29.77
C LEU A 9 -8.43 44.16 29.05
N SER A 10 -9.66 43.61 29.20
CA SER A 10 -10.99 44.08 28.75
C SER A 10 -11.24 44.06 27.23
N LEU A 11 -12.19 43.34 26.61
CA LEU A 11 -13.58 42.91 26.90
C LEU A 11 -14.70 43.86 26.40
N LEU A 12 -15.57 43.25 25.57
CA LEU A 12 -17.03 43.45 25.42
C LEU A 12 -17.62 44.69 24.67
N HIS A 13 -18.03 44.40 23.42
CA HIS A 13 -19.39 44.64 22.87
C HIS A 13 -19.82 46.07 22.40
N PRO A 14 -20.94 46.21 21.62
CA PRO A 14 -21.00 47.15 20.50
C PRO A 14 -22.16 48.16 20.52
N ALA A 15 -22.18 49.08 19.54
CA ALA A 15 -23.39 49.81 19.14
C ALA A 15 -23.38 50.18 17.64
N HIS A 16 -24.57 50.45 17.10
CA HIS A 16 -24.83 50.78 15.69
C HIS A 16 -24.54 52.24 15.33
N SER A 17 -24.41 52.51 14.02
CA SER A 17 -24.87 53.77 13.41
C SER A 17 -25.55 53.47 12.06
N SER A 18 -26.69 54.12 11.78
CA SER A 18 -27.56 53.84 10.63
C SER A 18 -27.89 55.11 9.83
N THR A 19 -28.24 54.94 8.56
CA THR A 19 -28.94 55.96 7.74
C THR A 19 -29.95 55.30 6.81
N SER A 20 -31.15 55.86 6.76
CA SER A 20 -32.25 55.55 5.82
C SER A 20 -32.09 56.33 4.51
N SER A 21 -32.96 56.35 3.49
CA SER A 21 -34.39 55.98 3.28
C SER A 21 -34.57 55.59 1.78
N ILE A 22 -35.72 55.23 1.15
CA ILE A 22 -37.09 55.81 1.04
C ILE A 22 -38.11 54.71 0.59
N ARG A 23 -39.43 54.95 0.72
CA ARG A 23 -40.61 54.11 0.34
C ARG A 23 -41.40 54.79 -0.83
N PRO A 24 -42.44 54.21 -1.53
CA PRO A 24 -43.54 53.37 -0.97
C PRO A 24 -44.25 52.33 -1.91
N PHE A 25 -45.29 51.66 -1.34
CA PHE A 25 -46.57 51.08 -1.88
C PHE A 25 -46.66 50.53 -3.34
N ASP A 26 -47.40 49.44 -3.67
CA ASP A 26 -48.74 48.98 -3.21
C ASP A 26 -48.93 47.43 -3.17
N ASP A 27 -50.03 46.98 -2.51
CA ASP A 27 -50.61 45.61 -2.51
C ASP A 27 -52.04 45.66 -3.13
N PRO A 28 -52.61 44.55 -3.67
CA PRO A 28 -53.74 43.92 -2.94
C PRO A 28 -54.05 42.40 -3.21
N VAL A 29 -54.47 41.68 -2.14
CA VAL A 29 -55.74 40.87 -1.99
C VAL A 29 -56.14 39.86 -3.11
N SER A 30 -56.69 38.64 -2.92
CA SER A 30 -56.85 37.59 -1.87
C SER A 30 -57.54 36.35 -2.56
N LEU A 31 -58.21 35.31 -2.01
CA LEU A 31 -58.66 34.83 -0.67
C LEU A 31 -59.04 33.31 -0.77
N SER A 32 -59.32 32.69 0.39
CA SER A 32 -60.40 31.71 0.70
C SER A 32 -60.05 30.23 0.96
N GLU A 33 -60.79 29.66 1.91
CA GLU A 33 -60.72 28.26 2.39
C GLU A 33 -61.82 27.39 1.76
N VAL A 34 -61.68 26.05 1.81
CA VAL A 34 -62.76 25.12 2.21
C VAL A 34 -62.24 23.68 2.38
N THR A 35 -62.90 22.89 3.21
CA THR A 35 -62.53 21.50 3.58
C THR A 35 -63.02 20.43 2.60
N ARG A 36 -62.33 19.28 2.53
CA ARG A 36 -62.95 17.92 2.49
C ARG A 36 -61.96 16.73 2.52
N ARG A 37 -62.27 15.80 3.45
CA ARG A 37 -62.12 14.32 3.54
C ARG A 37 -61.15 13.52 2.61
N PRO A 38 -60.59 12.40 3.12
CA PRO A 38 -59.89 11.40 2.29
C PRO A 38 -60.85 10.54 1.47
N TYR A 39 -60.36 9.97 0.38
CA TYR A 39 -61.05 8.97 -0.43
C TYR A 39 -60.26 7.66 -0.53
N ASN A 40 -60.88 6.56 -0.10
CA ASN A 40 -60.54 5.23 -0.59
C ASN A 40 -61.20 5.02 -1.96
N TYR A 41 -60.54 4.30 -2.86
CA TYR A 41 -61.22 3.47 -3.85
C TYR A 41 -60.40 2.19 -4.10
N SER A 42 -61.08 1.04 -4.07
CA SER A 42 -60.64 -0.19 -4.73
C SER A 42 -60.95 -0.04 -6.24
N SER A 43 -60.84 -0.99 -7.18
CA SER A 43 -60.46 -2.40 -7.26
C SER A 43 -60.44 -2.73 -8.76
N ALA A 44 -59.47 -3.49 -9.26
CA ALA A 44 -59.62 -4.26 -10.51
C ALA A 44 -58.52 -5.32 -10.62
N GLU A 45 -58.87 -6.49 -11.15
CA GLU A 45 -57.98 -7.62 -11.41
C GLU A 45 -57.49 -7.61 -12.87
N ALA A 46 -56.34 -8.22 -13.13
CA ALA A 46 -56.16 -9.19 -14.24
C ALA A 46 -54.76 -9.84 -14.19
N HIS A 47 -54.74 -11.18 -14.16
CA HIS A 47 -53.78 -12.13 -14.77
C HIS A 47 -52.24 -11.89 -14.71
N SER A 48 -51.38 -12.92 -14.58
CA SER A 48 -51.56 -14.37 -14.44
C SER A 48 -50.31 -15.03 -13.80
N ARG A 49 -50.44 -16.30 -13.36
CA ARG A 49 -49.32 -17.22 -13.13
C ARG A 49 -49.21 -18.18 -14.33
N PRO A 50 -48.00 -18.67 -14.62
CA PRO A 50 -47.69 -20.10 -14.40
C PRO A 50 -46.52 -20.24 -13.40
N GLU A 51 -46.66 -20.99 -12.31
CA GLU A 51 -46.52 -22.45 -12.14
C GLU A 51 -45.10 -22.87 -11.72
N SER A 52 -45.04 -23.90 -10.88
CA SER A 52 -43.83 -24.45 -10.27
C SER A 52 -43.32 -25.65 -11.05
N MET A 53 -41.99 -25.77 -11.19
CA MET A 53 -41.35 -27.01 -11.66
C MET A 53 -40.41 -27.55 -10.57
N GLU A 54 -40.26 -28.88 -10.55
CA GLU A 54 -39.87 -29.62 -9.34
C GLU A 54 -38.36 -29.57 -9.02
N SER A 55 -38.05 -29.68 -7.73
CA SER A 55 -36.68 -29.87 -7.24
C SER A 55 -36.29 -31.35 -7.31
N LEU A 56 -35.31 -31.70 -8.14
CA LEU A 56 -34.73 -33.05 -8.12
C LEU A 56 -33.92 -33.31 -6.85
N ASP A 57 -34.06 -34.52 -6.31
CA ASP A 57 -33.26 -35.05 -5.21
C ASP A 57 -31.78 -35.26 -5.59
N LEU A 58 -30.90 -35.10 -4.59
CA LEU A 58 -29.53 -35.63 -4.62
C LEU A 58 -29.04 -35.91 -3.17
N PRO A 59 -28.79 -37.17 -2.78
CA PRO A 59 -28.53 -37.55 -1.38
C PRO A 59 -27.06 -37.47 -0.97
N GLY A 60 -26.79 -37.31 0.34
CA GLY A 60 -25.39 -37.39 0.84
C GLY A 60 -25.12 -36.88 2.27
N GLN A 61 -25.89 -37.29 3.28
CA GLN A 61 -25.53 -36.96 4.68
C GLN A 61 -24.33 -37.79 5.18
N ILE A 62 -23.23 -37.12 5.54
CA ILE A 62 -22.18 -37.72 6.37
C ILE A 62 -22.60 -37.60 7.84
N ARG A 63 -22.80 -38.73 8.51
CA ARG A 63 -23.15 -38.77 9.95
C ARG A 63 -21.92 -38.52 10.81
N LEU A 64 -22.02 -37.59 11.76
CA LEU A 64 -21.18 -37.55 12.95
C LEU A 64 -21.90 -38.31 14.08
N HIS A 65 -21.37 -39.47 14.46
CA HIS A 65 -21.91 -40.30 15.54
C HIS A 65 -21.15 -40.07 16.86
N ASN A 66 -21.88 -40.25 17.96
CA ASN A 66 -21.39 -40.59 19.31
C ASN A 66 -20.36 -39.65 19.96
N LEU A 67 -20.83 -38.81 20.88
CA LEU A 67 -20.13 -38.58 22.15
C LEU A 67 -21.10 -38.13 23.28
N SER A 68 -22.01 -39.03 23.63
CA SER A 68 -22.87 -38.91 24.82
C SER A 68 -23.24 -40.31 25.32
N ASN A 69 -22.77 -40.68 26.51
CA ASN A 69 -23.43 -41.67 27.36
C ASN A 69 -22.80 -41.68 28.77
N GLN A 70 -23.57 -41.24 29.76
CA GLN A 70 -23.59 -41.81 31.10
C GLN A 70 -24.96 -41.48 31.71
N ASP A 71 -25.72 -42.52 32.04
CA ASP A 71 -27.14 -42.43 32.34
C ASP A 71 -27.42 -42.04 33.80
N SER A 72 -28.57 -41.39 34.02
CA SER A 72 -29.36 -41.53 35.25
C SER A 72 -30.82 -41.15 35.01
N ALA A 73 -31.72 -42.09 35.34
CA ALA A 73 -33.14 -42.12 35.01
C ALA A 73 -33.97 -40.89 35.41
N VAL A 74 -34.97 -40.56 34.59
CA VAL A 74 -36.18 -39.82 34.98
C VAL A 74 -37.40 -40.56 34.42
N SER A 75 -38.41 -40.80 35.27
CA SER A 75 -39.65 -41.49 34.92
C SER A 75 -40.67 -40.60 34.22
N SER A 76 -41.62 -41.21 33.50
CA SER A 76 -42.68 -40.52 32.76
C SER A 76 -43.62 -39.66 33.61
N SER A 77 -43.92 -38.45 33.15
CA SER A 77 -45.21 -37.77 33.43
C SER A 77 -45.63 -36.94 32.22
N LYS A 78 -46.94 -36.73 32.03
CA LYS A 78 -47.51 -36.12 30.83
C LYS A 78 -47.66 -34.59 30.93
N ASP A 79 -47.50 -33.96 29.77
CA ASP A 79 -48.34 -32.89 29.22
C ASP A 79 -48.63 -31.64 30.09
N SER A 80 -47.94 -30.55 29.77
CA SER A 80 -48.54 -29.20 29.80
C SER A 80 -47.80 -28.26 28.84
N GLY A 81 -48.53 -27.35 28.19
CA GLY A 81 -48.03 -26.56 27.05
C GLY A 81 -46.96 -25.51 27.36
N PRO A 82 -46.32 -24.95 26.31
CA PRO A 82 -45.18 -24.04 26.45
C PRO A 82 -45.59 -22.66 27.04
N ARG A 83 -45.48 -22.52 28.36
CA ARG A 83 -45.46 -21.20 29.00
C ARG A 83 -44.26 -20.39 28.51
N HIS A 84 -44.51 -19.23 27.90
CA HIS A 84 -43.48 -18.22 27.68
C HIS A 84 -42.79 -17.88 29.01
N LYS A 85 -41.52 -18.28 29.16
CA LYS A 85 -40.63 -17.72 30.18
C LYS A 85 -40.24 -16.31 29.71
N GLY A 86 -40.87 -15.30 30.30
CA GLY A 86 -40.35 -13.93 30.21
C GLY A 86 -38.92 -13.88 30.75
N SER A 87 -38.08 -13.02 30.19
CA SER A 87 -36.66 -12.91 30.55
C SER A 87 -36.50 -12.43 31.99
N SER A 88 -36.28 -13.36 32.93
CA SER A 88 -35.86 -13.01 34.28
C SER A 88 -34.48 -12.34 34.22
N ILE A 89 -34.40 -11.13 34.77
CA ILE A 89 -33.13 -10.37 34.83
C ILE A 89 -32.19 -11.12 35.77
N ARG A 90 -31.19 -11.82 35.22
CA ARG A 90 -30.11 -12.45 36.00
C ARG A 90 -29.39 -11.34 36.78
N ARG A 91 -29.52 -11.33 38.11
CA ARG A 91 -28.78 -10.42 39.00
C ARG A 91 -27.40 -11.01 39.26
N TYR A 92 -26.38 -10.42 38.68
CA TYR A 92 -24.98 -10.78 38.94
C TYR A 92 -24.46 -10.10 40.21
N PRO A 93 -23.48 -10.70 40.92
CA PRO A 93 -22.73 -9.99 41.95
C PRO A 93 -21.95 -8.80 41.35
N THR A 94 -21.53 -7.86 42.18
CA THR A 94 -20.74 -6.70 41.77
C THR A 94 -19.34 -6.72 42.40
N ARG A 95 -18.32 -6.47 41.57
CA ARG A 95 -16.93 -6.31 41.99
C ARG A 95 -16.57 -4.83 42.06
N ARG A 96 -15.96 -4.41 43.17
CA ARG A 96 -15.37 -3.06 43.32
C ARG A 96 -14.00 -3.03 42.65
N ILE A 97 -13.74 -2.04 41.79
CA ILE A 97 -12.47 -1.88 41.08
C ILE A 97 -11.92 -0.47 41.32
N LYS A 98 -10.72 -0.37 41.89
CA LYS A 98 -10.05 0.91 42.17
C LYS A 98 -9.55 1.56 40.86
N LEU A 99 -9.71 2.88 40.73
CA LEU A 99 -9.16 3.61 39.59
C LEU A 99 -7.62 3.72 39.67
N THR A 100 -6.94 3.51 38.54
CA THR A 100 -5.50 3.73 38.43
C THR A 100 -5.21 5.23 38.52
N GLN A 101 -4.33 5.62 39.44
CA GLN A 101 -4.06 7.02 39.82
C GLN A 101 -5.34 7.84 40.04
N GLY A 102 -6.39 7.20 40.58
CA GLY A 102 -7.65 7.86 40.94
C GLY A 102 -8.49 8.41 39.79
N SER A 103 -8.15 8.13 38.53
CA SER A 103 -8.85 8.70 37.36
C SER A 103 -8.94 7.79 36.12
N VAL A 104 -8.09 6.76 36.01
CA VAL A 104 -8.08 5.85 34.85
C VAL A 104 -8.78 4.53 35.17
N LEU A 105 -9.82 4.20 34.42
CA LEU A 105 -10.52 2.92 34.52
C LEU A 105 -9.78 1.87 33.68
N SER A 106 -9.14 0.93 34.37
CA SER A 106 -8.37 -0.19 33.82
C SER A 106 -8.81 -1.48 34.52
N ILE A 107 -9.33 -2.45 33.77
CA ILE A 107 -9.98 -3.66 34.27
C ILE A 107 -9.39 -4.88 33.57
N ASN A 108 -9.04 -5.94 34.31
CA ASN A 108 -8.82 -7.27 33.72
C ASN A 108 -10.15 -8.07 33.77
N TYR A 109 -10.59 -8.59 32.63
CA TYR A 109 -11.72 -9.52 32.51
C TYR A 109 -11.20 -10.93 32.15
N PRO A 110 -11.72 -12.02 32.73
CA PRO A 110 -11.35 -13.38 32.30
C PRO A 110 -11.75 -13.61 30.84
N VAL A 111 -10.93 -14.34 30.08
CA VAL A 111 -11.32 -14.76 28.72
C VAL A 111 -12.26 -15.97 28.76
N PRO A 112 -13.14 -16.16 27.74
CA PRO A 112 -13.97 -17.35 27.61
C PRO A 112 -13.14 -18.65 27.72
N SER A 113 -13.67 -19.66 28.42
CA SER A 113 -12.99 -20.94 28.65
C SER A 113 -12.50 -21.61 27.36
N PRO A 114 -13.21 -21.57 26.22
CA PRO A 114 -12.71 -22.15 24.97
C PRO A 114 -11.46 -21.43 24.41
N ILE A 115 -11.26 -20.14 24.72
CA ILE A 115 -10.04 -19.40 24.37
C ILE A 115 -8.92 -19.80 25.32
N ARG A 116 -9.16 -19.71 26.64
CA ARG A 116 -8.19 -20.09 27.67
C ARG A 116 -7.68 -21.52 27.48
N ASN A 117 -8.56 -22.46 27.13
CA ASN A 117 -8.22 -23.86 26.92
C ASN A 117 -7.58 -24.15 25.55
N ALA A 118 -7.52 -23.17 24.65
CA ALA A 118 -6.84 -23.28 23.35
C ALA A 118 -5.43 -22.65 23.34
N ILE A 119 -4.97 -22.04 24.43
CA ILE A 119 -3.57 -21.64 24.64
C ILE A 119 -2.77 -22.86 25.14
N GLN A 120 -1.49 -22.99 24.76
CA GLN A 120 -0.63 -24.08 25.25
C GLN A 120 -0.48 -24.01 26.79
N PRO A 121 -0.48 -25.16 27.51
CA PRO A 121 -0.29 -25.21 28.96
C PRO A 121 0.95 -24.46 29.47
N GLU A 122 2.05 -24.49 28.70
CA GLU A 122 3.31 -23.80 29.01
C GLU A 122 3.19 -22.27 29.16
N TYR A 123 2.15 -21.66 28.60
CA TYR A 123 1.82 -20.23 28.75
C TYR A 123 0.59 -20.02 29.66
N ARG A 124 -0.42 -20.88 29.54
CA ARG A 124 -1.69 -20.79 30.28
C ARG A 124 -1.51 -21.03 31.77
N ASP A 125 -0.64 -21.97 32.14
CA ASP A 125 -0.41 -22.42 33.51
C ASP A 125 0.95 -21.92 34.06
N ALA A 126 1.57 -20.96 33.37
CA ALA A 126 2.77 -20.29 33.84
C ALA A 126 2.48 -19.49 35.13
N GLU A 127 3.42 -19.49 36.08
CA GLU A 127 3.29 -18.76 37.34
C GLU A 127 3.56 -17.26 37.19
N GLY A 128 2.98 -16.45 38.09
CA GLY A 128 3.19 -15.00 38.14
C GLY A 128 2.53 -14.24 36.98
N GLU A 129 3.17 -13.14 36.58
CA GLU A 129 2.59 -12.13 35.66
C GLU A 129 2.25 -12.66 34.27
N LEU A 130 2.92 -13.72 33.80
CA LEU A 130 2.56 -14.38 32.53
C LEU A 130 1.16 -15.00 32.59
N SER A 131 0.72 -15.49 33.76
CA SER A 131 -0.60 -16.14 33.87
C SER A 131 -1.74 -15.20 33.47
N GLU A 132 -1.66 -13.92 33.83
CA GLU A 132 -2.72 -12.95 33.57
C GLU A 132 -2.82 -12.57 32.08
N GLU A 133 -1.72 -12.53 31.32
CA GLU A 133 -1.77 -12.07 29.93
C GLU A 133 -2.43 -13.07 28.97
N PHE A 134 -2.41 -14.37 29.33
CA PHE A 134 -3.06 -15.47 28.61
C PHE A 134 -4.46 -15.84 29.14
N THR A 135 -4.78 -15.52 30.39
CA THR A 135 -6.07 -15.86 31.01
C THR A 135 -7.05 -14.68 31.15
N GLN A 136 -6.56 -13.44 31.07
CA GLN A 136 -7.38 -12.24 31.25
C GLN A 136 -7.11 -11.23 30.12
N MET A 137 -8.17 -10.71 29.50
CA MET A 137 -8.11 -9.55 28.61
C MET A 137 -8.17 -8.28 29.46
N ARG A 138 -7.19 -7.38 29.32
CA ARG A 138 -7.25 -6.06 29.95
C ARG A 138 -8.03 -5.10 29.07
N TYR A 139 -8.93 -4.32 29.67
CA TYR A 139 -9.64 -3.20 29.06
C TYR A 139 -9.24 -1.89 29.76
N THR A 140 -9.05 -0.81 29.00
CA THR A 140 -8.82 0.53 29.52
C THR A 140 -9.68 1.55 28.76
N ALA A 141 -10.44 2.36 29.49
CA ALA A 141 -11.19 3.48 28.92
C ALA A 141 -10.29 4.73 28.85
N ALA A 142 -9.90 5.16 27.65
CA ALA A 142 -9.14 6.40 27.48
C ALA A 142 -10.08 7.61 27.36
N THR A 143 -10.07 8.45 28.39
CA THR A 143 -10.83 9.70 28.50
C THR A 143 -9.96 10.95 28.27
N CYS A 144 -8.79 10.77 27.62
CA CYS A 144 -7.82 11.81 27.29
C CYS A 144 -7.37 11.72 25.83
N ASP A 145 -6.75 12.79 25.33
CA ASP A 145 -6.16 12.84 23.98
C ASP A 145 -5.01 11.80 23.79
N PRO A 146 -4.74 11.31 22.56
CA PRO A 146 -3.52 10.57 22.25
C PRO A 146 -2.22 11.17 22.80
N ASP A 147 -2.10 12.50 22.79
CA ASP A 147 -0.93 13.21 23.31
C ASP A 147 -0.87 13.26 24.84
N GLU A 148 -1.97 12.96 25.52
CA GLU A 148 -2.12 12.96 26.98
C GLU A 148 -2.04 11.53 27.57
N PHE A 149 -2.22 10.48 26.76
CA PHE A 149 -2.10 9.07 27.16
C PHE A 149 -0.66 8.74 27.57
N THR A 150 -0.37 8.84 28.86
CA THR A 150 0.98 8.77 29.43
C THR A 150 0.98 8.22 30.85
N LEU A 151 2.12 7.67 31.29
CA LEU A 151 2.35 7.15 32.65
C LEU A 151 2.05 8.18 33.76
N ARG A 152 2.27 9.47 33.47
CA ARG A 152 1.98 10.60 34.37
C ARG A 152 0.47 10.82 34.60
N ASN A 153 -0.35 10.42 33.63
CA ASN A 153 -1.80 10.58 33.65
C ASN A 153 -2.52 9.24 33.94
N GLY A 154 -1.84 8.28 34.57
CA GLY A 154 -2.39 6.97 34.94
C GLY A 154 -2.46 5.92 33.83
N TYR A 155 -2.07 6.25 32.59
CA TYR A 155 -2.15 5.33 31.45
C TYR A 155 -0.84 4.56 31.25
N ASN A 156 -0.93 3.24 31.31
CA ASN A 156 0.18 2.30 31.06
C ASN A 156 -0.31 1.11 30.21
N LEU A 157 0.62 0.37 29.60
CA LEU A 157 0.39 -0.78 28.72
C LEU A 157 1.12 -2.02 29.26
N ARG A 158 0.56 -3.22 29.07
CA ARG A 158 1.10 -4.49 29.60
C ARG A 158 2.59 -4.72 29.30
N PRO A 159 3.15 -4.47 28.08
CA PRO A 159 4.57 -4.70 27.85
C PRO A 159 5.47 -3.80 28.72
N SER A 160 5.06 -2.55 28.96
CA SER A 160 5.78 -1.62 29.84
C SER A 160 5.59 -1.98 31.33
N MET A 161 4.41 -2.46 31.72
CA MET A 161 4.16 -2.98 33.08
C MET A 161 5.06 -4.17 33.40
N TYR A 162 5.23 -5.10 32.45
CA TYR A 162 6.14 -6.26 32.55
C TYR A 162 7.61 -5.93 32.21
N ASN A 163 7.99 -4.65 32.12
CA ASN A 163 9.35 -4.16 31.84
C ASN A 163 10.01 -4.76 30.56
N ARG A 164 9.22 -5.04 29.52
CA ARG A 164 9.67 -5.63 28.24
C ARG A 164 10.18 -4.57 27.27
N HIS A 165 11.39 -4.76 26.72
CA HIS A 165 11.86 -3.98 25.58
C HIS A 165 11.06 -4.32 24.32
N THR A 166 10.46 -3.33 23.67
CA THR A 166 9.78 -3.51 22.37
C THR A 166 10.77 -3.27 21.25
N GLU A 167 11.06 -4.28 20.44
CA GLU A 167 11.87 -4.12 19.22
C GLU A 167 11.00 -3.74 18.03
N LEU A 168 9.87 -4.45 17.87
CA LEU A 168 8.90 -4.26 16.79
C LEU A 168 7.54 -3.88 17.33
N LEU A 169 7.05 -2.70 16.94
CA LEU A 169 5.64 -2.30 17.08
C LEU A 169 4.97 -2.38 15.70
N ILE A 170 4.20 -3.45 15.46
CA ILE A 170 3.54 -3.72 14.18
C ILE A 170 2.12 -3.15 14.23
N ALA A 171 1.91 -2.00 13.58
CA ALA A 171 0.61 -1.36 13.50
C ALA A 171 -0.22 -1.91 12.34
N VAL A 172 -1.50 -2.17 12.60
CA VAL A 172 -2.53 -2.47 11.60
C VAL A 172 -3.61 -1.38 11.69
N THR A 173 -3.65 -0.46 10.72
CA THR A 173 -4.68 0.58 10.63
C THR A 173 -5.92 0.07 9.91
N TYR A 174 -7.08 0.25 10.53
CA TYR A 174 -8.39 -0.18 10.03
C TYR A 174 -9.37 0.99 9.97
N TYR A 175 -10.25 0.99 8.96
CA TYR A 175 -11.36 1.93 8.84
C TYR A 175 -12.71 1.22 8.66
N ASN A 176 -12.86 0.38 7.63
CA ASN A 176 -14.15 -0.25 7.28
C ASN A 176 -14.00 -1.61 6.58
N GLU A 177 -12.82 -2.22 6.65
CA GLU A 177 -12.49 -3.47 5.96
C GLU A 177 -13.32 -4.64 6.51
N ASP A 178 -13.58 -5.65 5.69
CA ASP A 178 -14.35 -6.82 6.12
C ASP A 178 -13.51 -7.83 6.94
N LYS A 179 -14.20 -8.79 7.55
CA LYS A 179 -13.56 -9.85 8.34
C LYS A 179 -12.59 -10.75 7.55
N VAL A 180 -12.76 -10.91 6.24
CA VAL A 180 -11.86 -11.68 5.38
C VAL A 180 -10.56 -10.91 5.12
N LEU A 181 -10.66 -9.61 4.81
CA LEU A 181 -9.52 -8.69 4.65
C LEU A 181 -8.73 -8.51 5.95
N THR A 182 -9.44 -8.38 7.08
CA THR A 182 -8.84 -8.24 8.41
C THR A 182 -8.18 -9.55 8.86
N ALA A 183 -8.85 -10.69 8.73
CA ALA A 183 -8.25 -12.01 8.99
C ALA A 183 -7.04 -12.28 8.08
N ARG A 184 -7.10 -11.90 6.79
CA ARG A 184 -5.97 -12.00 5.85
C ARG A 184 -4.74 -11.22 6.30
N THR A 185 -4.95 -10.04 6.86
CA THR A 185 -3.89 -9.18 7.42
C THR A 185 -3.30 -9.80 8.68
N LEU A 186 -4.15 -10.07 9.67
CA LEU A 186 -3.76 -10.61 10.97
C LEU A 186 -3.06 -11.96 10.86
N HIS A 187 -3.59 -12.88 10.05
CA HIS A 187 -2.98 -14.19 9.84
C HIS A 187 -1.59 -14.08 9.18
N GLY A 188 -1.43 -13.17 8.20
CA GLY A 188 -0.12 -12.88 7.60
C GLY A 188 0.88 -12.30 8.61
N VAL A 189 0.43 -11.42 9.51
CA VAL A 189 1.26 -10.90 10.61
C VAL A 189 1.66 -12.03 11.58
N MET A 190 0.72 -12.85 12.05
CA MET A 190 1.00 -14.00 12.93
C MET A 190 2.00 -14.98 12.31
N GLN A 191 1.87 -15.28 11.00
CA GLN A 191 2.83 -16.09 10.26
C GLN A 191 4.22 -15.44 10.22
N ASN A 192 4.32 -14.13 10.03
CA ASN A 192 5.60 -13.42 10.05
C ASN A 192 6.24 -13.39 11.44
N VAL A 193 5.46 -13.22 12.51
CA VAL A 193 5.99 -13.29 13.89
C VAL A 193 6.49 -14.70 14.19
N ARG A 194 5.75 -15.75 13.78
CA ARG A 194 6.23 -17.14 13.82
C ARG A 194 7.55 -17.33 13.08
N ASP A 195 7.69 -16.76 11.89
CA ASP A 195 8.90 -16.87 11.08
C ASP A 195 10.12 -16.16 11.72
N ILE A 196 9.91 -15.07 12.48
CA ILE A 196 10.94 -14.39 13.29
C ILE A 196 11.29 -15.23 14.52
N VAL A 197 10.30 -15.66 15.30
CA VAL A 197 10.49 -16.40 16.56
C VAL A 197 11.16 -17.77 16.35
N LYS A 198 11.08 -18.34 15.14
CA LYS A 198 11.72 -19.64 14.78
C LYS A 198 13.07 -19.49 14.08
N LEU A 199 13.72 -18.32 14.15
CA LEU A 199 15.08 -18.08 13.65
C LEU A 199 16.14 -18.77 14.51
N LYS A 200 16.46 -20.01 14.14
CA LYS A 200 17.59 -20.76 14.71
C LYS A 200 18.89 -19.96 14.54
N LYS A 201 19.71 -19.91 15.61
CA LYS A 201 21.05 -19.27 15.67
C LYS A 201 21.08 -17.73 15.60
N THR A 202 20.20 -17.01 16.32
CA THR A 202 20.38 -15.55 16.48
C THR A 202 20.64 -15.16 17.93
N GLU A 203 21.79 -14.52 18.20
CA GLU A 203 22.12 -13.98 19.53
C GLU A 203 21.28 -12.75 19.93
N PHE A 204 20.39 -12.28 19.05
CA PHE A 204 19.58 -11.09 19.28
C PHE A 204 18.18 -11.43 19.81
N TRP A 205 17.45 -12.32 19.11
CA TRP A 205 16.02 -12.51 19.39
C TRP A 205 15.77 -13.21 20.72
N ASP A 206 16.61 -14.16 21.13
CA ASP A 206 16.46 -14.90 22.40
C ASP A 206 17.16 -14.22 23.61
N ARG A 207 17.86 -13.09 23.38
CA ARG A 207 18.64 -12.42 24.43
C ARG A 207 17.75 -11.67 25.43
N GLY A 208 17.78 -12.08 26.69
CA GLY A 208 17.02 -11.43 27.76
C GLY A 208 15.52 -11.75 27.78
N GLY A 209 15.10 -12.80 27.08
CA GLY A 209 13.70 -13.27 27.06
C GLY A 209 13.30 -13.86 25.70
N PRO A 210 12.20 -14.61 25.63
CA PRO A 210 11.69 -15.17 24.39
C PRO A 210 11.48 -14.12 23.29
N ALA A 211 11.85 -14.44 22.05
CA ALA A 211 11.78 -13.55 20.89
C ALA A 211 10.43 -12.84 20.72
N TRP A 212 9.31 -13.49 21.05
CA TRP A 212 7.98 -12.93 20.90
C TRP A 212 7.68 -11.76 21.85
N GLN A 213 8.31 -11.70 23.04
CA GLN A 213 8.09 -10.64 24.03
C GLN A 213 8.61 -9.27 23.57
N LYS A 214 9.43 -9.24 22.50
CA LYS A 214 9.96 -8.04 21.84
C LYS A 214 9.05 -7.52 20.72
N ILE A 215 7.92 -8.19 20.45
CA ILE A 215 7.06 -7.94 19.29
C ILE A 215 5.63 -7.67 19.77
N VAL A 216 5.18 -6.43 19.58
CA VAL A 216 3.81 -5.98 19.92
C VAL A 216 3.05 -5.69 18.64
N VAL A 217 1.84 -6.24 18.51
CA VAL A 217 0.93 -5.95 17.38
C VAL A 217 -0.16 -5.00 17.85
N CYS A 218 -0.32 -3.88 17.16
CA CYS A 218 -1.27 -2.81 17.52
C CYS A 218 -2.33 -2.61 16.43
N LEU A 219 -3.57 -2.99 16.72
CA LEU A 219 -4.74 -2.75 15.88
C LEU A 219 -5.35 -1.39 16.23
N VAL A 220 -5.52 -0.49 15.26
CA VAL A 220 -6.14 0.83 15.49
C VAL A 220 -7.29 1.07 14.53
N PHE A 221 -8.51 1.04 15.05
CA PHE A 221 -9.77 1.09 14.30
C PHE A 221 -10.37 2.51 14.31
N ASP A 222 -10.68 3.06 13.14
CA ASP A 222 -11.08 4.46 12.95
C ASP A 222 -12.59 4.75 13.14
N GLY A 223 -13.08 4.50 14.35
CA GLY A 223 -14.47 4.74 14.76
C GLY A 223 -15.24 3.44 15.05
N MET A 224 -16.28 3.53 15.87
CA MET A 224 -17.20 2.41 16.10
C MET A 224 -18.20 2.25 14.95
N ASP A 225 -18.78 3.36 14.48
CA ASP A 225 -19.83 3.37 13.46
C ASP A 225 -19.42 2.76 12.09
N PRO A 226 -18.20 2.98 11.55
CA PRO A 226 -17.77 2.35 10.30
C PRO A 226 -17.23 0.92 10.48
N CYS A 227 -17.12 0.42 11.71
CA CYS A 227 -16.55 -0.89 11.98
C CYS A 227 -17.52 -2.02 11.63
N ASP A 228 -17.06 -3.00 10.85
CA ASP A 228 -17.80 -4.24 10.64
C ASP A 228 -17.95 -5.01 11.96
N LYS A 229 -19.21 -5.21 12.40
CA LYS A 229 -19.52 -5.99 13.62
C LYS A 229 -18.99 -7.44 13.51
N ASN A 230 -18.92 -8.02 12.32
CA ASN A 230 -18.35 -9.37 12.13
C ASN A 230 -16.82 -9.41 12.32
N THR A 231 -16.13 -8.30 12.09
CA THR A 231 -14.69 -8.17 12.32
C THR A 231 -14.40 -8.10 13.83
N LEU A 232 -15.25 -7.44 14.61
CA LEU A 232 -15.20 -7.51 16.08
C LEU A 232 -15.43 -8.95 16.58
N ASP A 233 -16.32 -9.73 15.94
CA ASP A 233 -16.52 -11.14 16.29
C ASP A 233 -15.26 -11.99 16.03
N VAL A 234 -14.49 -11.69 14.97
CA VAL A 234 -13.20 -12.34 14.69
C VAL A 234 -12.15 -11.95 15.75
N LEU A 235 -12.09 -10.69 16.18
CA LEU A 235 -11.23 -10.26 17.30
C LEU A 235 -11.62 -10.92 18.63
N ALA A 236 -12.92 -11.09 18.89
CA ALA A 236 -13.41 -11.82 20.05
C ALA A 236 -13.03 -13.30 19.98
N THR A 237 -13.14 -13.93 18.80
CA THR A 237 -12.78 -15.35 18.57
C THR A 237 -11.31 -15.66 18.91
N ILE A 238 -10.41 -14.67 18.83
CA ILE A 238 -8.99 -14.79 19.22
C ILE A 238 -8.65 -14.19 20.61
N GLY A 239 -9.65 -13.72 21.36
CA GLY A 239 -9.52 -13.21 22.74
C GLY A 239 -9.14 -11.73 22.89
N VAL A 240 -8.99 -11.02 21.77
CA VAL A 240 -8.50 -9.62 21.72
C VAL A 240 -9.62 -8.59 21.98
N PHE A 241 -10.88 -9.03 21.95
CA PHE A 241 -12.07 -8.21 22.23
C PHE A 241 -13.10 -9.01 23.04
N GLN A 242 -13.94 -8.31 23.82
CA GLN A 242 -15.13 -8.87 24.46
C GLN A 242 -16.29 -7.88 24.35
N ASP A 243 -17.48 -8.39 24.05
CA ASP A 243 -18.68 -7.55 23.93
C ASP A 243 -19.24 -7.12 25.31
N GLY A 244 -19.83 -5.93 25.37
CA GLY A 244 -20.48 -5.40 26.57
C GLY A 244 -19.56 -4.87 27.69
N VAL A 245 -18.22 -4.88 27.55
CA VAL A 245 -17.30 -4.32 28.57
C VAL A 245 -17.05 -2.80 28.41
N MET A 246 -17.33 -2.25 27.22
CA MET A 246 -17.05 -0.85 26.89
C MET A 246 -17.90 0.14 27.70
N LYS A 247 -17.28 1.23 28.15
CA LYS A 247 -17.91 2.28 28.97
C LYS A 247 -17.95 3.61 28.20
N GLN A 248 -19.12 4.23 28.08
CA GLN A 248 -19.35 5.45 27.31
C GLN A 248 -18.48 6.64 27.75
N ASP A 249 -18.31 6.73 29.07
CA ASP A 249 -17.61 7.78 29.81
C ASP A 249 -17.20 7.24 31.19
N VAL A 250 -16.26 7.92 31.84
CA VAL A 250 -15.87 7.70 33.23
C VAL A 250 -16.01 9.03 33.96
N ASP A 251 -16.88 9.10 34.97
CA ASP A 251 -17.23 10.33 35.71
C ASP A 251 -17.61 11.50 34.78
N GLY A 252 -18.40 11.21 33.74
CA GLY A 252 -18.84 12.19 32.74
C GLY A 252 -17.76 12.63 31.74
N ARG A 253 -16.51 12.15 31.86
CA ARG A 253 -15.47 12.34 30.84
C ARG A 253 -15.66 11.31 29.73
N GLU A 254 -16.01 11.76 28.53
CA GLU A 254 -16.22 10.87 27.38
C GLU A 254 -15.00 9.97 27.12
N THR A 255 -15.23 8.66 27.02
CA THR A 255 -14.23 7.72 26.52
C THR A 255 -14.05 7.96 25.02
N ILE A 256 -12.88 8.45 24.60
CA ILE A 256 -12.62 8.72 23.17
C ILE A 256 -12.04 7.51 22.44
N ALA A 257 -11.42 6.57 23.18
CA ALA A 257 -10.98 5.28 22.67
C ALA A 257 -11.08 4.16 23.74
N HIS A 258 -11.39 2.96 23.26
CA HIS A 258 -11.42 1.72 24.03
C HIS A 258 -10.16 0.93 23.71
N ILE A 259 -9.28 0.73 24.70
CA ILE A 259 -8.05 -0.04 24.54
C ILE A 259 -8.25 -1.41 25.18
N PHE A 260 -7.90 -2.46 24.45
CA PHE A 260 -7.91 -3.85 24.88
C PHE A 260 -6.49 -4.43 24.75
N GLU A 261 -6.04 -5.24 25.70
CA GLU A 261 -4.74 -5.93 25.63
C GLU A 261 -4.89 -7.40 26.00
N TYR A 262 -4.37 -8.29 25.16
CA TYR A 262 -4.38 -9.74 25.36
C TYR A 262 -3.21 -10.39 24.60
N THR A 263 -2.64 -11.47 25.15
CA THR A 263 -1.57 -12.21 24.47
C THR A 263 -2.14 -13.54 23.96
N THR A 264 -2.16 -13.70 22.63
CA THR A 264 -2.89 -14.81 21.98
C THR A 264 -1.97 -15.67 21.11
N GLN A 265 -2.30 -16.96 21.01
CA GLN A 265 -1.76 -17.88 20.00
C GLN A 265 -2.77 -18.16 18.86
N LEU A 266 -3.98 -17.62 18.96
CA LEU A 266 -5.09 -17.94 18.07
C LEU A 266 -5.09 -17.04 16.84
N SER A 267 -5.56 -17.58 15.71
CA SER A 267 -5.65 -16.82 14.46
C SER A 267 -6.75 -17.37 13.56
N VAL A 268 -7.47 -16.48 12.87
CA VAL A 268 -8.49 -16.86 11.88
C VAL A 268 -7.91 -16.72 10.48
N THR A 269 -8.02 -17.75 9.63
CA THR A 269 -7.54 -17.70 8.24
C THR A 269 -8.47 -16.83 7.37
N PRO A 270 -8.05 -16.38 6.16
CA PRO A 270 -8.95 -15.69 5.23
C PRO A 270 -10.26 -16.45 4.95
N LYS A 271 -10.21 -17.80 4.97
CA LYS A 271 -11.37 -18.67 4.76
C LYS A 271 -12.31 -18.77 5.99
N GLN A 272 -12.02 -18.03 7.05
CA GLN A 272 -12.72 -18.10 8.35
C GLN A 272 -12.51 -19.43 9.10
N GLU A 273 -11.38 -20.11 8.88
CA GLU A 273 -10.98 -21.29 9.67
C GLU A 273 -10.22 -20.84 10.93
N LEU A 274 -10.53 -21.40 12.12
CA LEU A 274 -9.84 -21.06 13.37
C LEU A 274 -8.58 -21.93 13.57
N VAL A 275 -7.41 -21.31 13.51
CA VAL A 275 -6.12 -21.91 13.86
C VAL A 275 -5.91 -21.83 15.37
N ARG A 276 -5.58 -22.97 15.96
CA ARG A 276 -5.21 -23.15 17.37
C ARG A 276 -3.86 -23.89 17.42
N PRO A 277 -3.03 -23.67 18.44
CA PRO A 277 -1.84 -24.49 18.65
C PRO A 277 -2.23 -25.93 19.02
N TYR A 278 -1.43 -26.89 18.56
CA TYR A 278 -1.52 -28.31 18.93
C TYR A 278 -0.27 -28.73 19.71
N LYS A 279 -0.39 -29.74 20.56
CA LYS A 279 0.78 -30.23 21.31
C LYS A 279 1.81 -30.80 20.33
N ASP A 280 3.08 -30.43 20.52
CA ASP A 280 4.24 -30.90 19.77
C ASP A 280 4.24 -30.56 18.24
N ASP A 281 3.33 -29.68 17.76
CA ASP A 281 3.27 -29.26 16.35
C ASP A 281 4.28 -28.13 16.03
N PRO A 282 5.29 -28.38 15.15
CA PRO A 282 6.26 -27.36 14.75
C PRO A 282 5.67 -26.20 13.92
N MET A 283 4.42 -26.28 13.46
CA MET A 283 3.73 -25.22 12.73
C MET A 283 3.02 -24.20 13.62
N ASN A 284 2.85 -24.48 14.92
CA ASN A 284 2.21 -23.60 15.92
C ASN A 284 2.61 -22.13 15.77
N LEU A 285 1.62 -21.23 15.93
CA LEU A 285 1.85 -19.81 16.07
C LEU A 285 2.40 -19.52 17.49
N PRO A 286 3.43 -18.66 17.64
CA PRO A 286 3.89 -18.24 18.94
C PRO A 286 2.82 -17.38 19.63
N PRO A 287 2.93 -17.14 20.95
CA PRO A 287 2.28 -16.01 21.59
C PRO A 287 2.57 -14.70 20.85
N VAL A 288 1.56 -13.85 20.70
CA VAL A 288 1.71 -12.49 20.19
C VAL A 288 0.93 -11.54 21.08
N GLN A 289 1.62 -10.51 21.60
CA GLN A 289 1.03 -9.52 22.49
C GLN A 289 0.27 -8.47 21.65
N MET A 290 -1.06 -8.48 21.78
CA MET A 290 -1.97 -7.63 21.01
C MET A 290 -2.41 -6.43 21.85
N ILE A 291 -2.38 -5.24 21.22
CA ILE A 291 -3.06 -4.03 21.68
C ILE A 291 -4.13 -3.70 20.64
N PHE A 292 -5.39 -3.63 21.03
CA PHE A 292 -6.50 -3.23 20.14
C PHE A 292 -7.11 -1.92 20.64
N CYS A 293 -7.09 -0.90 19.79
CA CYS A 293 -7.59 0.44 20.05
C CYS A 293 -8.77 0.75 19.13
N LEU A 294 -9.99 0.62 19.67
CA LEU A 294 -11.23 1.02 19.00
C LEU A 294 -11.56 2.47 19.37
N LYS A 295 -11.36 3.41 18.43
CA LYS A 295 -11.72 4.81 18.65
C LYS A 295 -13.24 4.95 18.62
N LYS A 296 -13.82 5.79 19.49
CA LYS A 296 -15.28 6.00 19.55
C LYS A 296 -15.79 6.66 18.27
N LYS A 297 -15.11 7.72 17.83
CA LYS A 297 -15.47 8.55 16.66
C LYS A 297 -14.47 8.37 15.53
N ASN A 298 -14.95 8.41 14.29
CA ASN A 298 -14.08 8.42 13.11
C ASN A 298 -13.25 9.72 13.05
N ALA A 299 -11.93 9.61 13.01
CA ALA A 299 -10.98 10.72 13.09
C ALA A 299 -9.88 10.67 12.00
N LYS A 300 -10.01 9.76 11.03
CA LYS A 300 -9.08 9.49 9.91
C LYS A 300 -7.76 8.83 10.34
N LYS A 301 -7.05 8.27 9.35
CA LYS A 301 -5.82 7.49 9.52
C LYS A 301 -4.71 8.24 10.25
N ILE A 302 -4.52 9.53 9.98
CA ILE A 302 -3.50 10.36 10.65
C ILE A 302 -3.71 10.37 12.18
N ASN A 303 -4.95 10.40 12.65
CA ASN A 303 -5.26 10.29 14.08
C ASN A 303 -5.02 8.88 14.64
N SER A 304 -5.27 7.82 13.86
CA SER A 304 -4.89 6.45 14.24
C SER A 304 -3.37 6.31 14.39
N HIS A 305 -2.59 6.98 13.54
CA HIS A 305 -1.14 7.09 13.71
C HIS A 305 -0.73 7.95 14.92
N ARG A 306 -1.57 8.91 15.39
CA ARG A 306 -1.28 9.66 16.61
C ARG A 306 -1.44 8.80 17.87
N TRP A 307 -2.46 7.93 17.92
CA TRP A 307 -2.52 6.86 18.91
C TRP A 307 -1.29 5.95 18.85
N LEU A 308 -0.89 5.50 17.65
CA LEU A 308 0.27 4.64 17.50
C LEU A 308 1.57 5.28 18.01
N PHE A 309 1.92 6.49 17.56
CA PHE A 309 3.25 7.06 17.81
C PHE A 309 3.33 7.90 19.09
N ASN A 310 2.26 8.64 19.44
CA ASN A 310 2.30 9.58 20.57
C ASN A 310 1.71 9.00 21.86
N ALA A 311 0.73 8.07 21.78
CA ALA A 311 0.27 7.32 22.94
C ALA A 311 1.13 6.06 23.15
N PHE A 312 0.97 5.05 22.29
CA PHE A 312 1.52 3.71 22.55
C PHE A 312 3.03 3.65 22.36
N GLY A 313 3.55 4.15 21.23
CA GLY A 313 4.98 4.23 20.95
C GLY A 313 5.77 5.05 21.99
N ARG A 314 5.13 6.03 22.63
CA ARG A 314 5.77 6.83 23.70
C ARG A 314 5.96 6.06 25.00
N ILE A 315 5.06 5.11 25.30
CA ILE A 315 5.15 4.22 26.47
C ILE A 315 6.05 3.02 26.18
N LEU A 316 5.94 2.44 24.99
CA LEU A 316 6.70 1.24 24.58
C LEU A 316 8.13 1.53 24.11
N ASN A 317 8.41 2.79 23.69
CA ASN A 317 9.66 3.25 23.10
C ASN A 317 10.30 2.23 22.11
N PRO A 318 9.57 1.81 21.07
CA PRO A 318 10.02 0.75 20.17
C PRO A 318 11.22 1.20 19.35
N GLU A 319 12.13 0.30 18.98
CA GLU A 319 13.20 0.66 18.03
C GLU A 319 12.62 0.90 16.62
N ILE A 320 11.72 0.02 16.15
CA ILE A 320 11.09 0.07 14.81
C ILE A 320 9.56 -0.07 14.92
N CYS A 321 8.84 0.84 14.27
CA CYS A 321 7.40 0.71 14.01
C CYS A 321 7.18 0.24 12.57
N ILE A 322 6.34 -0.77 12.36
CA ILE A 322 5.86 -1.18 11.03
C ILE A 322 4.42 -0.68 10.86
N LEU A 323 4.08 -0.15 9.69
CA LEU A 323 2.74 0.28 9.31
C LEU A 323 2.17 -0.66 8.24
N ILE A 324 0.98 -1.21 8.51
CA ILE A 324 0.24 -2.08 7.61
C ILE A 324 -1.21 -1.57 7.56
N ASP A 325 -1.79 -1.39 6.37
CA ASP A 325 -3.23 -1.15 6.26
C ASP A 325 -3.99 -2.48 6.31
N ALA A 326 -5.15 -2.49 6.97
CA ALA A 326 -6.07 -3.62 6.93
C ALA A 326 -6.41 -4.00 5.47
N GLY A 327 -6.55 -5.30 5.25
CA GLY A 327 -6.48 -5.93 3.93
C GLY A 327 -5.05 -6.28 3.49
N THR A 328 -4.02 -5.48 3.77
CA THR A 328 -2.66 -5.71 3.24
C THR A 328 -2.00 -6.93 3.89
N LYS A 329 -1.75 -7.96 3.10
CA LYS A 329 -1.15 -9.21 3.57
C LYS A 329 0.38 -9.14 3.44
N PRO A 330 1.15 -9.19 4.54
CA PRO A 330 2.60 -9.35 4.44
C PRO A 330 2.93 -10.76 3.89
N GLY A 331 3.90 -10.83 2.97
CA GLY A 331 4.43 -12.10 2.46
C GLY A 331 5.24 -12.87 3.52
N PRO A 332 5.63 -14.13 3.24
CA PRO A 332 6.51 -14.90 4.12
C PRO A 332 7.80 -14.14 4.43
N LYS A 333 8.29 -14.19 5.68
CA LYS A 333 9.49 -13.46 6.17
C LYS A 333 9.55 -11.95 5.83
N SER A 334 8.48 -11.31 5.39
CA SER A 334 8.52 -9.92 4.89
C SER A 334 8.70 -8.89 6.01
N LEU A 335 8.17 -9.14 7.22
CA LEU A 335 8.43 -8.28 8.38
C LEU A 335 9.88 -8.45 8.89
N LEU A 336 10.41 -9.68 8.82
CA LEU A 336 11.81 -9.97 9.11
C LEU A 336 12.75 -9.22 8.16
N ALA A 337 12.48 -9.24 6.85
CA ALA A 337 13.30 -8.54 5.85
C ALA A 337 13.33 -7.01 6.08
N LEU A 338 12.22 -6.41 6.54
CA LEU A 338 12.21 -5.01 6.97
C LEU A 338 13.08 -4.80 8.22
N TRP A 339 12.90 -5.60 9.27
CA TRP A 339 13.70 -5.50 10.49
C TRP A 339 15.21 -5.65 10.22
N GLN A 340 15.60 -6.63 9.41
CA GLN A 340 16.99 -6.86 9.01
C GLN A 340 17.63 -5.63 8.34
N ALA A 341 16.87 -4.86 7.55
CA ALA A 341 17.38 -3.62 6.95
C ALA A 341 17.72 -2.56 8.02
N PHE A 342 16.89 -2.41 9.07
CA PHE A 342 17.16 -1.50 10.18
C PHE A 342 18.23 -2.01 11.16
N TYR A 343 18.33 -3.32 11.34
CA TYR A 343 19.38 -3.94 12.15
C TYR A 343 20.76 -3.71 11.51
N ASN A 344 20.86 -3.91 10.19
CA ASN A 344 22.11 -3.81 9.44
C ASN A 344 22.55 -2.36 9.16
N ASP A 345 21.65 -1.37 9.15
CA ASP A 345 22.02 0.05 9.03
C ASP A 345 21.37 0.92 10.11
N LYS A 346 22.19 1.32 11.09
CA LYS A 346 21.82 2.21 12.20
C LYS A 346 21.34 3.60 11.77
N ASN A 347 21.66 4.04 10.55
CA ASN A 347 21.23 5.31 9.96
C ASN A 347 19.95 5.15 9.12
N LEU A 348 19.44 3.93 8.91
CA LEU A 348 18.15 3.74 8.26
C LEU A 348 17.04 4.27 9.17
N GLY A 349 16.28 5.25 8.69
CA GLY A 349 15.18 5.88 9.42
C GLY A 349 13.79 5.48 8.91
N GLY A 350 13.69 4.99 7.67
CA GLY A 350 12.48 4.42 7.10
C GLY A 350 12.75 3.45 5.96
N ALA A 351 11.84 2.50 5.74
CA ALA A 351 11.90 1.52 4.67
C ALA A 351 10.49 1.13 4.16
N CYS A 352 10.38 0.59 2.95
CA CYS A 352 9.15 -0.06 2.48
C CYS A 352 9.45 -1.31 1.64
N GLY A 353 8.49 -2.25 1.64
CA GLY A 353 8.54 -3.45 0.81
C GLY A 353 7.96 -3.24 -0.59
N GLU A 354 8.02 -4.30 -1.40
CA GLU A 354 7.31 -4.42 -2.69
C GLU A 354 5.80 -4.55 -2.44
N ILE A 355 5.04 -3.49 -2.68
CA ILE A 355 3.57 -3.59 -2.74
C ILE A 355 3.17 -4.12 -4.12
N HIS A 356 2.39 -5.18 -4.15
CA HIS A 356 1.81 -5.74 -5.37
C HIS A 356 0.29 -5.97 -5.24
N ALA A 357 -0.39 -6.02 -6.38
CA ALA A 357 -1.82 -6.28 -6.42
C ALA A 357 -2.13 -7.75 -6.07
N LEU A 358 -3.26 -8.00 -5.42
CA LEU A 358 -3.87 -9.32 -5.32
C LEU A 358 -4.37 -9.71 -6.72
N LEU A 359 -3.78 -10.75 -7.32
CA LEU A 359 -4.15 -11.20 -8.67
C LEU A 359 -5.27 -12.27 -8.65
N GLY A 360 -5.61 -12.79 -7.48
CA GLY A 360 -6.57 -13.89 -7.31
C GLY A 360 -6.03 -15.24 -7.78
N TYR A 361 -6.83 -16.29 -7.59
CA TYR A 361 -6.45 -17.66 -7.98
C TYR A 361 -6.21 -17.76 -9.49
N ARG A 362 -5.02 -18.29 -9.88
CA ARG A 362 -4.53 -18.35 -11.27
C ARG A 362 -4.62 -17.01 -12.01
N TRP A 363 -4.33 -15.91 -11.31
CA TRP A 363 -4.30 -14.53 -11.85
C TRP A 363 -5.60 -14.02 -12.49
N LYS A 364 -6.76 -14.65 -12.20
CA LYS A 364 -8.05 -14.31 -12.81
C LYS A 364 -8.44 -12.82 -12.73
N LYS A 365 -8.00 -12.06 -11.71
CA LYS A 365 -8.31 -10.62 -11.63
C LYS A 365 -7.64 -9.79 -12.75
N LEU A 366 -6.58 -10.27 -13.40
CA LEU A 366 -5.93 -9.58 -14.53
C LEU A 366 -6.80 -9.50 -15.80
N LEU A 367 -7.94 -10.21 -15.86
CA LEU A 367 -8.94 -10.02 -16.92
C LEU A 367 -9.62 -8.63 -16.85
N ASN A 368 -9.60 -7.97 -15.69
CA ASN A 368 -10.04 -6.59 -15.55
C ASN A 368 -8.88 -5.64 -15.94
N PRO A 369 -9.04 -4.79 -16.98
CA PRO A 369 -7.96 -3.91 -17.45
C PRO A 369 -7.51 -2.88 -16.40
N LEU A 370 -8.38 -2.47 -15.46
CA LEU A 370 -7.99 -1.56 -14.37
C LEU A 370 -6.98 -2.24 -13.44
N ILE A 371 -7.24 -3.50 -13.10
CA ILE A 371 -6.37 -4.31 -12.22
C ILE A 371 -5.04 -4.63 -12.92
N ALA A 372 -5.10 -4.99 -14.21
CA ALA A 372 -3.90 -5.22 -15.01
C ALA A 372 -3.03 -3.95 -15.15
N ALA A 373 -3.62 -2.80 -15.48
CA ALA A 373 -2.89 -1.54 -15.56
C ALA A 373 -2.27 -1.13 -14.20
N GLN A 374 -3.01 -1.30 -13.10
CA GLN A 374 -2.52 -0.99 -11.75
C GLN A 374 -1.38 -1.92 -11.31
N ASN A 375 -1.48 -3.22 -11.63
CA ASN A 375 -0.43 -4.20 -11.35
C ASN A 375 0.87 -3.88 -12.12
N PHE A 376 0.74 -3.51 -13.39
CA PHE A 376 1.90 -3.10 -14.20
C PHE A 376 2.57 -1.83 -13.65
N GLU A 377 1.78 -0.82 -13.29
CA GLU A 377 2.28 0.43 -12.70
C GLU A 377 3.03 0.17 -11.38
N TYR A 378 2.46 -0.63 -10.47
CA TYR A 378 3.14 -1.05 -9.25
C TYR A 378 4.46 -1.77 -9.56
N LYS A 379 4.48 -2.73 -10.50
CA LYS A 379 5.69 -3.48 -10.84
C LYS A 379 6.77 -2.57 -11.41
N ILE A 380 6.48 -1.76 -12.43
CA ILE A 380 7.47 -0.83 -12.99
C ILE A 380 7.98 0.18 -11.95
N SER A 381 7.13 0.67 -11.04
CA SER A 381 7.58 1.58 -10.00
C SER A 381 8.46 0.90 -8.94
N ASN A 382 8.16 -0.35 -8.57
CA ASN A 382 9.02 -1.17 -7.70
C ASN A 382 10.35 -1.60 -8.36
N ILE A 383 10.41 -1.65 -9.70
CA ILE A 383 11.57 -2.10 -10.48
C ILE A 383 12.50 -0.96 -10.88
N LEU A 384 11.95 0.24 -11.13
CA LEU A 384 12.72 1.41 -11.57
C LEU A 384 12.73 2.54 -10.53
N ASP A 385 11.56 3.05 -10.13
CA ASP A 385 11.49 4.27 -9.32
C ASP A 385 11.96 4.03 -7.88
N LYS A 386 11.52 2.95 -7.23
CA LYS A 386 11.93 2.63 -5.86
C LYS A 386 13.42 2.32 -5.74
N PRO A 387 14.04 1.51 -6.63
CA PRO A 387 15.49 1.33 -6.68
C PRO A 387 16.26 2.63 -6.96
N LEU A 388 15.83 3.44 -7.94
CA LEU A 388 16.39 4.76 -8.23
C LEU A 388 16.43 5.64 -6.98
N GLU A 389 15.27 5.90 -6.36
CA GLU A 389 15.16 6.77 -5.19
C GLU A 389 15.92 6.21 -3.97
N SER A 390 15.95 4.88 -3.83
CA SER A 390 16.70 4.18 -2.79
C SER A 390 18.21 4.31 -2.96
N SER A 391 18.73 4.42 -4.19
CA SER A 391 20.17 4.63 -4.44
C SER A 391 20.67 6.00 -3.94
N PHE A 392 19.79 7.01 -3.92
CA PHE A 392 20.05 8.32 -3.31
C PHE A 392 19.80 8.36 -1.79
N GLY A 393 19.20 7.30 -1.24
CA GLY A 393 18.81 7.23 0.17
C GLY A 393 17.65 8.17 0.55
N TYR A 394 16.82 8.56 -0.42
CA TYR A 394 15.60 9.35 -0.24
C TYR A 394 14.48 8.81 -1.14
N VAL A 395 13.80 7.77 -0.67
CA VAL A 395 12.55 7.28 -1.26
C VAL A 395 11.45 8.35 -1.09
N SER A 396 10.81 8.79 -2.18
CA SER A 396 9.88 9.94 -2.16
C SER A 396 8.52 9.63 -1.52
N VAL A 397 8.22 8.34 -1.37
CA VAL A 397 7.08 7.81 -0.61
C VAL A 397 7.42 6.41 -0.11
N LEU A 398 7.30 6.20 1.20
CA LEU A 398 7.19 4.90 1.85
C LEU A 398 5.70 4.68 2.15
N PRO A 399 4.97 3.83 1.40
CA PRO A 399 3.52 3.79 1.50
C PRO A 399 3.04 3.33 2.88
N GLY A 400 2.14 4.09 3.50
CA GLY A 400 1.56 3.78 4.81
C GLY A 400 0.71 2.50 4.86
N ALA A 401 0.54 1.80 3.73
CA ALA A 401 -0.08 0.49 3.65
C ALA A 401 0.90 -0.68 3.88
N PHE A 402 2.21 -0.48 3.63
CA PHE A 402 3.26 -1.45 3.94
C PHE A 402 4.65 -0.79 3.99
N SER A 403 4.96 -0.17 5.14
CA SER A 403 6.23 0.51 5.39
C SER A 403 6.70 0.33 6.83
N ALA A 404 7.91 0.75 7.14
CA ALA A 404 8.46 0.72 8.48
C ALA A 404 9.33 1.96 8.74
N TYR A 405 9.42 2.37 10.00
CA TYR A 405 10.09 3.58 10.44
C TYR A 405 10.81 3.32 11.77
N ARG A 406 12.04 3.82 11.91
CA ARG A 406 12.75 3.78 13.19
C ARG A 406 12.18 4.88 14.10
N TYR A 407 11.69 4.56 15.29
CA TYR A 407 10.90 5.49 16.11
C TYR A 407 11.66 6.79 16.42
N ARG A 408 12.92 6.69 16.86
CA ARG A 408 13.79 7.86 17.10
C ARG A 408 14.06 8.73 15.86
N ALA A 409 13.91 8.17 14.65
CA ALA A 409 14.09 8.91 13.40
C ALA A 409 12.88 9.80 13.08
N ILE A 410 11.65 9.29 13.25
CA ILE A 410 10.41 10.05 13.02
C ILE A 410 10.09 11.06 14.14
N MET A 411 10.51 10.80 15.38
CA MET A 411 10.19 11.66 16.54
C MET A 411 10.64 13.12 16.41
N GLY A 412 9.85 14.03 16.99
CA GLY A 412 9.99 15.49 16.83
C GLY A 412 9.43 15.96 15.49
N ARG A 413 10.12 16.92 14.85
CA ARG A 413 9.66 17.61 13.64
C ARG A 413 8.99 16.74 12.56
N PRO A 414 9.48 15.55 12.17
CA PRO A 414 8.81 14.76 11.14
C PRO A 414 7.39 14.33 11.54
N LEU A 415 7.18 13.87 12.78
CA LEU A 415 5.84 13.60 13.31
C LEU A 415 5.01 14.87 13.57
N GLU A 416 5.61 15.96 14.05
CA GLU A 416 4.90 17.25 14.18
C GLU A 416 4.33 17.69 12.82
N GLN A 417 5.15 17.64 11.77
CA GLN A 417 4.78 18.01 10.41
C GLN A 417 3.82 17.00 9.75
N TYR A 418 3.80 15.74 10.18
CA TYR A 418 2.82 14.73 9.78
C TYR A 418 1.44 14.98 10.42
N PHE A 419 1.40 15.15 11.74
CA PHE A 419 0.17 15.38 12.51
C PHE A 419 -0.45 16.76 12.29
N HIS A 420 0.23 17.68 11.62
CA HIS A 420 -0.39 18.91 11.08
C HIS A 420 -1.58 18.64 10.13
N GLY A 421 -1.70 17.42 9.58
CA GLY A 421 -2.86 16.95 8.81
C GLY A 421 -4.04 16.42 9.65
N ASP A 422 -3.90 16.31 10.98
CA ASP A 422 -4.93 15.75 11.86
C ASP A 422 -6.05 16.77 12.15
N HIS A 423 -7.29 16.42 11.76
CA HIS A 423 -8.47 17.25 12.01
C HIS A 423 -8.76 17.47 13.50
N THR A 424 -8.44 16.52 14.38
CA THR A 424 -8.65 16.68 15.83
C THR A 424 -7.64 17.65 16.46
N LEU A 425 -6.46 17.83 15.85
CA LEU A 425 -5.52 18.88 16.23
C LEU A 425 -5.83 20.23 15.59
N ALA A 426 -6.74 20.30 14.60
CA ALA A 426 -7.02 21.54 13.87
C ALA A 426 -7.44 22.69 14.80
N GLN A 427 -8.30 22.38 15.77
CA GLN A 427 -8.75 23.34 16.79
C GLN A 427 -7.62 23.74 17.75
N LYS A 428 -6.85 22.77 18.27
CA LYS A 428 -5.70 23.00 19.17
C LYS A 428 -4.59 23.85 18.49
N LEU A 429 -4.40 23.71 17.18
CA LEU A 429 -3.36 24.42 16.40
C LEU A 429 -3.86 25.72 15.74
N GLY A 430 -5.17 26.00 15.72
CA GLY A 430 -5.77 27.20 15.15
C GLY A 430 -5.34 27.46 13.70
N LYS A 431 -4.80 28.66 13.41
CA LYS A 431 -4.26 29.03 12.08
C LYS A 431 -3.09 28.14 11.60
N LYS A 432 -2.52 27.30 12.46
CA LYS A 432 -1.51 26.29 12.10
C LYS A 432 -2.09 24.87 11.97
N GLY A 433 -3.36 24.64 12.30
CA GLY A 433 -4.05 23.36 12.13
C GLY A 433 -4.61 23.20 10.72
N ILE A 434 -4.90 21.96 10.28
CA ILE A 434 -5.34 21.67 8.90
C ILE A 434 -6.49 22.58 8.44
N ASP A 435 -7.48 22.86 9.30
CA ASP A 435 -8.63 23.70 8.93
C ASP A 435 -8.32 25.19 8.78
N GLY A 436 -7.28 25.68 9.46
CA GLY A 436 -6.73 27.02 9.22
C GLY A 436 -5.83 27.13 7.98
N MET A 437 -5.59 26.03 7.25
CA MET A 437 -4.70 26.02 6.09
C MET A 437 -5.41 26.23 4.76
N ASN A 438 -4.72 26.90 3.84
CA ASN A 438 -5.09 26.99 2.42
C ASN A 438 -5.18 25.58 1.78
N ILE A 439 -6.10 25.42 0.82
CA ILE A 439 -6.47 24.16 0.16
C ILE A 439 -5.29 23.41 -0.49
N PHE A 440 -4.23 24.12 -0.89
CA PHE A 440 -2.97 23.50 -1.34
C PHE A 440 -2.32 22.65 -0.24
N LYS A 441 -2.20 23.17 0.99
CA LYS A 441 -1.67 22.42 2.13
C LYS A 441 -2.65 21.31 2.58
N LYS A 442 -3.97 21.50 2.46
CA LYS A 442 -4.93 20.41 2.69
C LYS A 442 -4.73 19.25 1.71
N ASN A 443 -4.50 19.53 0.41
CA ASN A 443 -4.19 18.50 -0.58
C ASN A 443 -2.82 17.83 -0.33
N MET A 444 -1.82 18.56 0.19
CA MET A 444 -0.53 17.99 0.60
C MET A 444 -0.69 16.85 1.63
N PHE A 445 -1.66 16.96 2.54
CA PHE A 445 -2.03 15.92 3.53
C PHE A 445 -2.94 14.80 2.98
N LEU A 446 -3.12 14.70 1.65
CA LEU A 446 -3.62 13.50 0.97
C LEU A 446 -2.48 12.54 0.53
N ALA A 447 -1.22 12.94 0.78
CA ALA A 447 -0.02 12.13 0.61
C ALA A 447 0.96 12.43 1.77
N GLU A 448 0.46 12.36 2.99
CA GLU A 448 1.15 12.64 4.24
C GLU A 448 2.48 11.88 4.39
N ASP A 449 2.54 10.63 3.88
CA ASP A 449 3.73 9.79 3.86
C ASP A 449 4.89 10.43 3.08
N ARG A 450 4.60 11.18 2.01
CA ARG A 450 5.62 11.90 1.22
C ARG A 450 6.26 13.03 2.01
N ILE A 451 5.45 13.71 2.84
CA ILE A 451 5.91 14.75 3.74
C ILE A 451 6.83 14.14 4.80
N LEU A 452 6.40 13.04 5.44
CA LEU A 452 7.20 12.33 6.44
C LEU A 452 8.55 11.87 5.88
N CYS A 453 8.57 11.33 4.66
CA CYS A 453 9.80 10.95 3.97
C CYS A 453 10.75 12.15 3.78
N PHE A 454 10.23 13.30 3.33
CA PHE A 454 11.05 14.51 3.16
C PHE A 454 11.57 15.05 4.50
N GLU A 455 10.70 15.21 5.51
CA GLU A 455 11.09 15.75 6.82
C GLU A 455 12.12 14.89 7.54
N LEU A 456 12.07 13.57 7.37
CA LEU A 456 13.00 12.65 8.01
C LEU A 456 14.40 12.72 7.36
N VAL A 457 14.50 12.85 6.03
CA VAL A 457 15.77 13.10 5.34
C VAL A 457 16.29 14.53 5.58
N ALA A 458 15.39 15.51 5.74
CA ALA A 458 15.73 16.90 6.07
C ALA A 458 15.86 17.19 7.58
N LYS A 459 15.83 16.15 8.44
CA LYS A 459 15.86 16.31 9.91
C LYS A 459 17.21 16.89 10.35
N ALA A 460 17.16 18.05 11.02
CA ALA A 460 18.34 18.83 11.36
C ALA A 460 19.34 18.03 12.23
N GLY A 461 20.64 18.16 11.95
CA GLY A 461 21.72 17.44 12.64
C GLY A 461 21.71 15.91 12.50
N ASN A 462 20.77 15.33 11.74
CA ASN A 462 20.60 13.89 11.57
C ASN A 462 20.91 13.47 10.13
N LYS A 463 21.37 12.22 9.93
CA LYS A 463 21.78 11.70 8.61
C LYS A 463 20.93 10.52 8.11
N TRP A 464 19.65 10.50 8.47
CA TRP A 464 18.75 9.36 8.21
C TRP A 464 18.66 9.00 6.72
N LEU A 465 18.59 7.69 6.44
CA LEU A 465 18.37 7.09 5.13
C LEU A 465 16.93 6.60 5.00
N LEU A 466 16.41 6.62 3.77
CA LEU A 466 15.22 5.89 3.36
C LEU A 466 15.61 4.85 2.29
N THR A 467 15.12 3.62 2.41
CA THR A 467 15.47 2.53 1.49
C THR A 467 14.26 1.73 0.99
N TYR A 468 14.42 1.07 -0.15
CA TYR A 468 13.50 0.07 -0.67
C TYR A 468 14.00 -1.35 -0.36
N VAL A 469 13.12 -2.24 0.09
CA VAL A 469 13.47 -3.61 0.52
C VAL A 469 12.70 -4.65 -0.31
N LYS A 470 13.23 -5.00 -1.48
CA LYS A 470 12.66 -6.01 -2.41
C LYS A 470 12.27 -7.34 -1.74
N ALA A 471 13.04 -7.79 -0.76
CA ALA A 471 12.81 -9.06 -0.07
C ALA A 471 11.55 -9.04 0.83
N SER A 472 11.06 -7.85 1.18
CA SER A 472 9.80 -7.67 1.90
C SER A 472 8.68 -7.40 0.90
N LYS A 473 7.55 -8.12 0.99
CA LYS A 473 6.42 -7.98 0.06
C LYS A 473 5.09 -7.80 0.80
N GLY A 474 4.21 -6.98 0.22
CA GLY A 474 2.84 -6.75 0.69
C GLY A 474 1.84 -6.93 -0.44
N GLU A 475 0.88 -7.83 -0.26
CA GLU A 475 -0.22 -8.10 -1.21
C GLU A 475 -1.46 -7.30 -0.81
N THR A 476 -1.93 -6.39 -1.67
CA THR A 476 -3.09 -5.52 -1.42
C THR A 476 -4.11 -5.59 -2.54
N ASP A 477 -5.39 -5.34 -2.24
CA ASP A 477 -6.41 -5.14 -3.27
C ASP A 477 -6.24 -3.79 -3.98
N VAL A 478 -6.84 -3.69 -5.16
CA VAL A 478 -6.81 -2.50 -6.05
C VAL A 478 -8.22 -2.23 -6.59
N PRO A 479 -8.55 -0.99 -7.00
CA PRO A 479 -9.91 -0.65 -7.45
C PRO A 479 -10.36 -1.50 -8.65
N GLU A 480 -11.52 -2.14 -8.54
CA GLU A 480 -12.07 -2.97 -9.61
C GLU A 480 -13.08 -2.20 -10.47
N ARG A 481 -13.70 -1.13 -9.92
CA ARG A 481 -14.73 -0.32 -10.59
C ARG A 481 -14.19 1.08 -10.97
N PRO A 482 -14.55 1.66 -12.13
CA PRO A 482 -14.02 2.97 -12.57
C PRO A 482 -14.23 4.14 -11.59
N ALA A 483 -15.32 4.14 -10.81
CA ALA A 483 -15.60 5.20 -9.83
C ALA A 483 -14.64 5.16 -8.63
N GLU A 484 -14.32 3.95 -8.14
CA GLU A 484 -13.34 3.72 -7.07
C GLU A 484 -11.94 4.15 -7.55
N PHE A 485 -11.60 3.78 -8.79
CA PHE A 485 -10.34 4.14 -9.44
C PHE A 485 -10.18 5.67 -9.58
N LEU A 486 -11.21 6.38 -10.07
CA LEU A 486 -11.21 7.84 -10.14
C LEU A 486 -11.04 8.50 -8.75
N SER A 487 -11.69 7.96 -7.71
CA SER A 487 -11.59 8.48 -6.34
C SER A 487 -10.21 8.25 -5.71
N GLN A 488 -9.60 7.08 -5.91
CA GLN A 488 -8.21 6.82 -5.53
C GLN A 488 -7.25 7.77 -6.26
N ARG A 489 -7.40 7.89 -7.58
CA ARG A 489 -6.50 8.67 -8.44
C ARG A 489 -6.57 10.18 -8.19
N ARG A 490 -7.74 10.75 -7.82
CA ARG A 490 -7.84 12.13 -7.31
C ARG A 490 -6.86 12.37 -6.15
N ARG A 491 -6.96 11.55 -5.09
CA ARG A 491 -6.13 11.70 -3.88
C ARG A 491 -4.65 11.55 -4.21
N TRP A 492 -4.30 10.50 -4.96
CA TRP A 492 -2.91 10.18 -5.27
C TRP A 492 -2.22 11.21 -6.16
N LEU A 493 -2.90 11.71 -7.20
CA LEU A 493 -2.35 12.71 -8.11
C LEU A 493 -2.22 14.08 -7.41
N ASN A 494 -3.28 14.56 -6.75
CA ASN A 494 -3.26 15.87 -6.09
C ASN A 494 -2.28 15.89 -4.90
N GLY A 495 -2.30 14.84 -4.07
CA GLY A 495 -1.38 14.70 -2.94
C GLY A 495 0.08 14.58 -3.39
N SER A 496 0.36 13.77 -4.42
CA SER A 496 1.73 13.65 -4.95
C SER A 496 2.22 14.96 -5.58
N PHE A 497 1.37 15.70 -6.31
CA PHE A 497 1.76 17.00 -6.86
C PHE A 497 2.06 18.03 -5.76
N ALA A 498 1.18 18.15 -4.77
CA ALA A 498 1.36 19.09 -3.67
C ALA A 498 2.60 18.77 -2.80
N ALA A 499 2.83 17.49 -2.50
CA ALA A 499 4.00 17.06 -1.73
C ALA A 499 5.33 17.18 -2.51
N SER A 500 5.33 16.94 -3.82
CA SER A 500 6.52 17.14 -4.66
C SER A 500 6.90 18.63 -4.77
N LEU A 501 5.92 19.52 -4.92
CA LEU A 501 6.19 20.96 -4.89
C LEU A 501 6.65 21.40 -3.48
N TYR A 502 6.10 20.82 -2.40
CA TYR A 502 6.56 21.07 -1.04
C TYR A 502 8.03 20.69 -0.83
N SER A 503 8.48 19.50 -1.26
CA SER A 503 9.87 19.06 -1.09
C SER A 503 10.85 19.90 -1.91
N VAL A 504 10.49 20.30 -3.14
CA VAL A 504 11.27 21.25 -3.95
C VAL A 504 11.39 22.61 -3.26
N MET A 505 10.27 23.22 -2.84
CA MET A 505 10.28 24.54 -2.17
C MET A 505 11.06 24.56 -0.86
N HIS A 506 11.12 23.42 -0.15
CA HIS A 506 11.74 23.32 1.17
C HIS A 506 13.10 22.62 1.17
N PHE A 507 13.66 22.29 -0.01
CA PHE A 507 14.92 21.57 -0.14
C PHE A 507 16.08 22.23 0.63
N ASN A 508 16.03 23.55 0.81
CA ASN A 508 17.00 24.31 1.61
C ASN A 508 17.16 23.82 3.08
N ARG A 509 16.23 23.02 3.61
CA ARG A 509 16.35 22.39 4.94
C ARG A 509 17.27 21.18 4.96
N ILE A 510 17.52 20.53 3.82
CA ILE A 510 18.48 19.42 3.74
C ILE A 510 19.90 19.89 4.07
N TYR A 511 20.27 21.15 3.80
CA TYR A 511 21.53 21.74 4.26
C TYR A 511 21.69 21.84 5.78
N LYS A 512 20.62 21.67 6.56
CA LYS A 512 20.67 21.64 8.04
C LYS A 512 20.76 20.22 8.60
N SER A 513 20.70 19.19 7.75
CA SER A 513 20.90 17.78 8.11
C SER A 513 22.38 17.48 8.43
N GLY A 514 22.65 16.26 8.88
CA GLY A 514 24.01 15.73 9.08
C GLY A 514 24.57 14.97 7.87
N HIS A 515 24.04 15.15 6.66
CA HIS A 515 24.52 14.45 5.46
C HIS A 515 25.91 14.94 5.02
N SER A 516 26.71 14.03 4.45
CA SER A 516 28.01 14.37 3.86
C SER A 516 27.86 15.16 2.56
N ILE A 517 28.90 15.93 2.18
CA ILE A 517 28.91 16.76 0.96
C ILE A 517 28.59 15.92 -0.30
N LEU A 518 29.14 14.70 -0.41
CA LEU A 518 28.82 13.78 -1.50
C LEU A 518 27.34 13.39 -1.53
N ARG A 519 26.73 13.12 -0.36
CA ARG A 519 25.29 12.81 -0.29
C ARG A 519 24.43 14.03 -0.59
N LEU A 520 24.85 15.23 -0.18
CA LEU A 520 24.18 16.48 -0.56
C LEU A 520 24.22 16.70 -2.08
N LEU A 521 25.34 16.43 -2.75
CA LEU A 521 25.45 16.48 -4.22
C LEU A 521 24.51 15.45 -4.87
N LEU A 522 24.50 14.20 -4.40
CA LEU A 522 23.61 13.15 -4.90
C LEU A 522 22.12 13.52 -4.72
N LEU A 523 21.74 14.13 -3.61
CA LEU A 523 20.37 14.64 -3.39
C LEU A 523 20.02 15.82 -4.32
N HIS A 524 20.98 16.60 -4.81
CA HIS A 524 20.74 17.61 -5.85
C HIS A 524 20.49 16.97 -7.22
N VAL A 525 21.19 15.90 -7.57
CA VAL A 525 20.92 15.14 -8.82
C VAL A 525 19.48 14.59 -8.79
N GLN A 526 19.05 14.05 -7.65
CA GLN A 526 17.67 13.61 -7.46
C GLN A 526 16.66 14.78 -7.47
N LEU A 527 16.99 15.94 -6.91
CA LEU A 527 16.16 17.15 -7.00
C LEU A 527 15.93 17.58 -8.45
N VAL A 528 16.98 17.62 -9.27
CA VAL A 528 16.87 17.98 -10.69
C VAL A 528 15.97 16.99 -11.43
N TYR A 529 16.15 15.68 -11.21
CA TYR A 529 15.26 14.65 -11.75
C TYR A 529 13.78 14.87 -11.34
N ASN A 530 13.54 15.14 -10.06
CA ASN A 530 12.19 15.40 -9.54
C ASN A 530 11.56 16.68 -10.13
N ILE A 531 12.34 17.73 -10.35
CA ILE A 531 11.90 18.97 -11.02
C ILE A 531 11.56 18.68 -12.49
N CYS A 532 12.42 17.96 -13.22
CA CYS A 532 12.14 17.56 -14.61
C CYS A 532 10.83 16.76 -14.70
N GLN A 533 10.61 15.78 -13.82
CA GLN A 533 9.37 15.00 -13.79
C GLN A 533 8.15 15.84 -13.37
N LEU A 534 8.30 16.84 -12.49
CA LEU A 534 7.20 17.75 -12.14
C LEU A 534 6.78 18.61 -13.35
N VAL A 535 7.74 19.09 -14.15
CA VAL A 535 7.48 19.86 -15.38
C VAL A 535 6.85 18.97 -16.47
N MET A 536 7.38 17.77 -16.70
CA MET A 536 6.83 16.81 -17.66
C MET A 536 5.40 16.39 -17.29
N THR A 537 5.11 16.19 -15.99
CA THR A 537 3.75 15.90 -15.51
C THR A 537 2.82 17.11 -15.67
N TRP A 538 3.28 18.34 -15.38
CA TRP A 538 2.45 19.54 -15.53
C TRP A 538 2.03 19.80 -16.98
N LEU A 539 2.94 19.60 -17.93
CA LEU A 539 2.74 19.82 -19.38
C LEU A 539 2.31 18.55 -20.14
N SER A 540 1.95 17.48 -19.43
CA SER A 540 1.65 16.16 -20.02
C SER A 540 0.47 16.19 -20.99
N LEU A 541 -0.58 16.96 -20.68
CA LEU A 541 -1.80 17.04 -21.47
C LEU A 541 -1.55 17.59 -22.88
N ALA A 542 -0.82 18.71 -22.97
CA ALA A 542 -0.37 19.26 -24.26
C ALA A 542 0.64 18.34 -24.95
N SER A 543 1.60 17.80 -24.20
CA SER A 543 2.63 16.92 -24.74
C SER A 543 2.07 15.67 -25.40
N TYR A 544 1.08 15.03 -24.78
CA TYR A 544 0.45 13.82 -25.29
C TYR A 544 -0.39 14.09 -26.54
N TRP A 545 -1.16 15.18 -26.54
CA TRP A 545 -1.91 15.63 -27.72
C TRP A 545 -0.97 15.93 -28.91
N LEU A 546 0.06 16.75 -28.69
CA LEU A 546 1.03 17.11 -29.74
C LEU A 546 1.74 15.87 -30.30
N THR A 547 2.19 14.97 -29.42
CA THR A 547 2.85 13.71 -29.82
C THR A 547 1.91 12.82 -30.64
N SER A 548 0.64 12.69 -30.22
CA SER A 548 -0.38 11.92 -30.93
C SER A 548 -0.69 12.50 -32.31
N SER A 549 -0.89 13.82 -32.40
CA SER A 549 -1.18 14.54 -33.64
C SER A 549 -0.03 14.42 -34.65
N VAL A 550 1.22 14.54 -34.17
CA VAL A 550 2.43 14.43 -35.01
C VAL A 550 2.62 13.01 -35.55
N ILE A 551 2.39 11.96 -34.76
CA ILE A 551 2.44 10.56 -35.24
C ILE A 551 1.37 10.32 -36.32
N LEU A 552 0.15 10.82 -36.10
CA LEU A 552 -0.95 10.73 -37.07
C LEU A 552 -0.63 11.43 -38.39
N ASP A 553 0.07 12.57 -38.37
CA ASP A 553 0.47 13.27 -39.60
C ASP A 553 1.64 12.62 -40.34
N ILE A 554 2.71 12.24 -39.63
CA ILE A 554 3.91 11.68 -40.28
C ILE A 554 3.58 10.38 -41.02
N VAL A 555 2.70 9.53 -40.48
CA VAL A 555 2.31 8.27 -41.13
C VAL A 555 1.11 8.43 -42.06
N GLY A 556 0.15 9.28 -41.72
CA GLY A 556 -1.15 9.32 -42.40
C GLY A 556 -1.29 10.36 -43.52
N THR A 557 -0.56 11.47 -43.45
CA THR A 557 -0.72 12.62 -44.36
C THR A 557 0.36 12.59 -45.44
N PRO A 558 0.02 12.34 -46.73
CA PRO A 558 1.01 12.26 -47.81
C PRO A 558 1.92 13.49 -47.87
N SER A 559 3.22 13.27 -47.70
CA SER A 559 4.24 14.32 -47.66
C SER A 559 5.63 13.77 -48.02
N ALA A 560 6.59 14.66 -48.31
CA ALA A 560 7.97 14.25 -48.59
C ALA A 560 8.56 13.33 -47.49
N THR A 561 8.19 13.57 -46.23
CA THR A 561 8.58 12.78 -45.04
C THR A 561 8.21 11.30 -45.12
N ASN A 562 7.12 10.95 -45.82
CA ASN A 562 6.65 9.57 -46.00
C ASN A 562 6.64 9.11 -47.47
N LYS A 563 7.47 9.72 -48.33
CA LYS A 563 7.55 9.43 -49.78
C LYS A 563 6.18 9.62 -50.47
N ASN A 564 5.40 10.61 -50.03
CA ASN A 564 4.05 10.94 -50.48
C ASN A 564 3.02 9.79 -50.36
N LYS A 565 3.11 9.01 -49.28
CA LYS A 565 2.26 7.83 -49.03
C LYS A 565 1.64 7.84 -47.63
N GLY A 566 0.31 7.82 -47.56
CA GLY A 566 -0.46 7.64 -46.33
C GLY A 566 -0.70 6.16 -46.00
N TRP A 567 -0.57 5.78 -44.72
CA TRP A 567 -0.75 4.41 -44.24
C TRP A 567 -1.62 4.37 -42.97
N PRO A 568 -2.57 3.41 -42.79
CA PRO A 568 -2.72 2.17 -43.55
C PRO A 568 -3.70 2.20 -44.73
N PHE A 569 -4.65 3.13 -44.77
CA PHE A 569 -5.80 3.10 -45.69
C PHE A 569 -5.54 3.81 -47.04
N GLY A 570 -4.28 4.02 -47.40
CA GLY A 570 -3.87 4.74 -48.60
C GLY A 570 -4.04 6.27 -48.50
N ASN A 571 -3.73 6.97 -49.60
CA ASN A 571 -3.53 8.42 -49.60
C ASN A 571 -4.80 9.25 -49.35
N GLU A 572 -5.98 8.73 -49.68
CA GLU A 572 -7.25 9.46 -49.57
C GLU A 572 -7.97 9.21 -48.24
N ALA A 573 -8.14 7.93 -47.86
CA ALA A 573 -8.88 7.58 -46.66
C ALA A 573 -8.09 7.83 -45.37
N THR A 574 -6.76 7.68 -45.37
CA THR A 574 -5.97 7.82 -44.13
C THR A 574 -6.00 9.24 -43.54
N PRO A 575 -5.81 10.33 -44.32
CA PRO A 575 -5.96 11.69 -43.79
C PRO A 575 -7.36 11.96 -43.22
N ILE A 576 -8.41 11.40 -43.84
CA ILE A 576 -9.80 11.55 -43.37
C ILE A 576 -9.98 10.87 -42.01
N VAL A 577 -9.57 9.60 -41.89
CA VAL A 577 -9.63 8.84 -40.62
C VAL A 577 -8.81 9.53 -39.54
N ASN A 578 -7.59 9.97 -39.84
CA ASN A 578 -6.71 10.62 -38.87
C ASN A 578 -7.26 11.97 -38.40
N ASN A 579 -7.91 12.74 -39.27
CA ASN A 579 -8.60 13.97 -38.89
C ASN A 579 -9.86 13.72 -38.04
N ILE A 580 -10.64 12.68 -38.35
CA ILE A 580 -11.79 12.26 -37.52
C ILE A 580 -11.31 11.85 -36.10
N LEU A 581 -10.19 11.12 -36.00
CA LEU A 581 -9.60 10.74 -34.71
C LEU A 581 -9.03 11.95 -33.95
N LYS A 582 -8.37 12.90 -34.64
CA LYS A 582 -7.91 14.18 -34.06
C LYS A 582 -9.08 14.97 -33.45
N ILE A 583 -10.15 15.16 -34.21
CA ILE A 583 -11.34 15.91 -33.77
C ILE A 583 -12.03 15.17 -32.61
N GLY A 584 -12.24 13.85 -32.75
CA GLY A 584 -12.83 13.02 -31.69
C GLY A 584 -12.05 13.05 -30.39
N TYR A 585 -10.71 13.03 -30.44
CA TYR A 585 -9.84 13.14 -29.26
C TYR A 585 -10.07 14.47 -28.53
N LEU A 586 -10.12 15.59 -29.25
CA LEU A 586 -10.39 16.90 -28.64
C LEU A 586 -11.81 17.00 -28.09
N THR A 587 -12.82 16.45 -28.77
CA THR A 587 -14.20 16.40 -28.28
C THR A 587 -14.34 15.54 -27.02
N VAL A 588 -13.71 14.36 -26.97
CA VAL A 588 -13.74 13.48 -25.79
C VAL A 588 -12.90 14.06 -24.64
N LEU A 589 -11.80 14.77 -24.92
CA LEU A 589 -11.06 15.52 -23.91
C LEU A 589 -11.89 16.68 -23.33
N MET A 590 -12.56 17.46 -24.17
CA MET A 590 -13.48 18.52 -23.73
C MET A 590 -14.63 17.94 -22.89
N LEU A 591 -15.15 16.76 -23.25
CA LEU A 591 -16.12 16.03 -22.44
C LEU A 591 -15.57 15.68 -21.05
N GLN A 592 -14.28 15.38 -20.88
CA GLN A 592 -13.71 15.12 -19.55
C GLN A 592 -13.74 16.37 -18.66
N PHE A 593 -13.45 17.56 -19.21
CA PHE A 593 -13.59 18.83 -18.47
C PHE A 593 -15.06 19.07 -18.06
N ILE A 594 -16.01 18.82 -18.96
CA ILE A 594 -17.46 18.95 -18.66
C ILE A 594 -17.89 17.95 -17.57
N LEU A 595 -17.48 16.68 -17.66
CA LEU A 595 -17.82 15.63 -16.69
C LEU A 595 -17.12 15.79 -15.34
N ALA A 596 -15.97 16.47 -15.29
CA ALA A 596 -15.19 16.69 -14.07
C ALA A 596 -15.57 17.99 -13.33
N LEU A 597 -16.08 19.00 -14.05
CA LEU A 597 -16.59 20.25 -13.48
C LEU A 597 -18.12 20.24 -13.25
N GLY A 598 -18.85 19.32 -13.89
CA GLY A 598 -20.30 19.23 -13.81
C GLY A 598 -20.82 18.96 -12.40
N ASN A 599 -21.79 19.78 -11.96
CA ASN A 599 -22.47 19.61 -10.67
C ASN A 599 -23.16 18.24 -10.60
N ARG A 600 -22.69 17.35 -9.72
CA ARG A 600 -23.36 16.08 -9.41
C ARG A 600 -24.60 16.33 -8.54
N PRO A 601 -25.83 16.05 -9.01
CA PRO A 601 -26.99 16.05 -8.13
C PRO A 601 -26.92 14.84 -7.18
N LYS A 602 -26.66 15.09 -5.89
CA LYS A 602 -26.31 14.08 -4.86
C LYS A 602 -27.48 13.18 -4.41
N GLY A 603 -28.45 12.89 -5.27
CA GLY A 603 -29.71 12.26 -4.86
C GLY A 603 -30.52 11.54 -5.95
N GLN A 604 -29.95 11.29 -7.14
CA GLN A 604 -30.63 10.53 -8.19
C GLN A 604 -29.73 9.44 -8.77
N VAL A 605 -30.06 8.18 -8.46
CA VAL A 605 -29.36 6.96 -8.93
C VAL A 605 -29.17 6.99 -10.45
N LEU A 606 -30.23 7.36 -11.17
CA LEU A 606 -30.30 7.36 -12.63
C LEU A 606 -29.32 8.36 -13.30
N VAL A 607 -28.95 9.46 -12.62
CA VAL A 607 -27.96 10.43 -13.14
C VAL A 607 -26.53 9.96 -12.86
N LEU A 608 -26.30 9.31 -11.72
CA LEU A 608 -24.99 8.75 -11.37
C LEU A 608 -24.54 7.72 -12.41
N ASP A 609 -25.42 6.81 -12.83
CA ASP A 609 -25.06 5.77 -13.80
C ASP A 609 -24.75 6.31 -15.20
N ARG A 610 -25.45 7.36 -15.66
CA ARG A 610 -25.09 8.07 -16.90
C ARG A 610 -23.68 8.65 -16.84
N SER A 611 -23.27 9.20 -15.69
CA SER A 611 -21.91 9.73 -15.53
C SER A 611 -20.84 8.63 -15.56
N LYS A 612 -21.08 7.50 -14.88
CA LYS A 612 -20.19 6.31 -14.90
C LYS A 612 -20.02 5.79 -16.32
N PHE A 613 -21.13 5.64 -17.06
CA PHE A 613 -21.14 5.17 -18.45
C PHE A 613 -20.29 6.05 -19.38
N LEU A 614 -20.42 7.38 -19.28
CA LEU A 614 -19.64 8.30 -20.11
C LEU A 614 -18.14 8.27 -19.81
N TYR A 615 -17.74 8.09 -18.54
CA TYR A 615 -16.34 7.83 -18.20
C TYR A 615 -15.85 6.51 -18.80
N THR A 616 -16.59 5.40 -18.66
CA THR A 616 -16.24 4.10 -19.26
C THR A 616 -16.10 4.18 -20.79
N LEU A 617 -17.01 4.87 -21.47
CA LEU A 617 -16.93 5.11 -22.92
C LEU A 617 -15.69 5.92 -23.29
N SER A 618 -15.29 6.89 -22.45
CA SER A 618 -14.07 7.69 -22.64
C SER A 618 -12.80 6.87 -22.47
N PHE A 619 -12.74 6.00 -21.44
CA PHE A 619 -11.64 5.03 -21.27
C PHE A 619 -11.50 4.11 -22.50
N LEU A 620 -12.61 3.59 -23.02
CA LEU A 620 -12.63 2.74 -24.21
C LEU A 620 -12.17 3.50 -25.46
N TYR A 621 -12.70 4.71 -25.70
CA TYR A 621 -12.32 5.55 -26.84
C TYR A 621 -10.82 5.85 -26.85
N PHE A 622 -10.27 6.34 -25.73
CA PHE A 622 -8.84 6.62 -25.63
C PHE A 622 -7.98 5.36 -25.80
N SER A 623 -8.45 4.20 -25.35
CA SER A 623 -7.75 2.91 -25.57
C SER A 623 -7.71 2.51 -27.05
N VAL A 624 -8.78 2.76 -27.82
CA VAL A 624 -8.82 2.49 -29.27
C VAL A 624 -7.89 3.44 -30.03
N VAL A 625 -7.90 4.75 -29.70
CA VAL A 625 -6.95 5.71 -30.27
C VAL A 625 -5.51 5.28 -29.94
N GLN A 626 -5.25 4.80 -28.73
CA GLN A 626 -3.92 4.37 -28.31
C GLN A 626 -3.42 3.13 -29.06
N LEU A 627 -4.29 2.15 -29.30
CA LEU A 627 -3.95 0.98 -30.11
C LEU A 627 -3.52 1.40 -31.53
N TYR A 628 -4.25 2.34 -32.14
CA TYR A 628 -3.90 2.87 -33.45
C TYR A 628 -2.57 3.65 -33.43
N LEU A 629 -2.35 4.53 -32.46
CA LEU A 629 -1.07 5.25 -32.28
C LEU A 629 0.12 4.31 -32.08
N LEU A 630 -0.04 3.22 -31.34
CA LEU A 630 1.00 2.19 -31.16
C LEU A 630 1.32 1.50 -32.50
N ILE A 631 0.29 1.10 -33.27
CA ILE A 631 0.46 0.48 -34.60
C ILE A 631 1.20 1.44 -35.55
N LEU A 632 0.83 2.73 -35.59
CA LEU A 632 1.52 3.76 -36.38
C LEU A 632 2.98 3.97 -35.91
N SER A 633 3.24 3.89 -34.61
CA SER A 633 4.59 4.02 -34.04
C SER A 633 5.51 2.84 -34.41
N PHE A 634 4.97 1.61 -34.39
CA PHE A 634 5.70 0.43 -34.88
C PHE A 634 5.89 0.47 -36.41
N TYR A 635 4.94 1.01 -37.17
CA TYR A 635 5.11 1.25 -38.60
C TYR A 635 6.26 2.24 -38.89
N LEU A 636 6.37 3.34 -38.13
CA LEU A 636 7.50 4.27 -38.24
C LEU A 636 8.84 3.59 -37.98
N VAL A 637 8.93 2.69 -36.99
CA VAL A 637 10.14 1.90 -36.74
C VAL A 637 10.43 0.94 -37.89
N ALA A 638 9.44 0.20 -38.37
CA ALA A 638 9.63 -0.72 -39.49
C ALA A 638 10.10 0.02 -40.76
N GLN A 639 9.55 1.20 -41.02
CA GLN A 639 9.99 2.09 -42.09
C GLN A 639 11.40 2.65 -41.84
N ALA A 640 11.76 2.97 -40.59
CA ALA A 640 13.11 3.41 -40.23
C ALA A 640 14.18 2.31 -40.41
N MET A 641 13.77 1.04 -40.38
CA MET A 641 14.63 -0.15 -40.53
C MET A 641 14.77 -0.64 -41.98
N THR A 642 14.20 0.05 -42.99
CA THR A 642 14.33 -0.38 -44.39
C THR A 642 15.70 -0.02 -44.98
N PRO A 643 16.26 -0.82 -45.91
CA PRO A 643 17.55 -0.52 -46.55
C PRO A 643 17.62 0.80 -47.33
N GLU A 644 16.47 1.34 -47.78
CA GLU A 644 16.42 2.67 -48.41
C GLU A 644 16.63 3.82 -47.42
N ASN A 645 16.44 3.56 -46.12
CA ASN A 645 16.54 4.54 -45.04
C ASN A 645 17.75 4.29 -44.13
N LEU A 646 18.30 3.07 -44.09
CA LEU A 646 19.68 2.79 -43.68
C LEU A 646 20.60 2.77 -44.90
N SER A 647 21.11 3.95 -45.28
CA SER A 647 22.31 4.01 -46.12
C SER A 647 23.48 3.43 -45.33
N PHE A 648 23.81 2.15 -45.58
CA PHE A 648 24.94 1.44 -45.01
C PHE A 648 26.27 1.93 -45.60
N ASP A 649 26.62 3.18 -45.28
CA ASP A 649 27.93 3.76 -45.54
C ASP A 649 28.96 3.12 -44.59
N LEU A 650 29.55 2.03 -45.07
CA LEU A 650 30.61 1.30 -44.38
C LEU A 650 31.96 2.04 -44.44
N ASP A 651 32.14 2.93 -45.42
CA ASP A 651 33.40 3.62 -45.70
C ASP A 651 33.67 4.78 -44.73
N HIS A 652 32.65 5.24 -44.00
CA HIS A 652 32.78 6.26 -42.94
C HIS A 652 32.57 5.70 -41.51
N GLY A 653 32.41 4.39 -41.38
CA GLY A 653 32.44 3.66 -40.11
C GLY A 653 31.20 3.78 -39.23
N PHE A 654 31.13 2.90 -38.23
CA PHE A 654 29.95 2.71 -37.37
C PHE A 654 29.43 3.99 -36.69
N ALA A 655 30.33 4.92 -36.32
CA ALA A 655 29.96 6.19 -35.71
C ALA A 655 29.17 7.10 -36.66
N ALA A 656 29.52 7.15 -37.95
CA ALA A 656 28.80 7.95 -38.95
C ALA A 656 27.37 7.39 -39.14
N LEU A 657 27.25 6.07 -39.35
CA LEU A 657 25.98 5.35 -39.46
C LEU A 657 25.07 5.60 -38.24
N VAL A 658 25.62 5.47 -37.02
CA VAL A 658 24.88 5.73 -35.78
C VAL A 658 24.44 7.19 -35.68
N SER A 659 25.29 8.16 -36.03
CA SER A 659 24.93 9.58 -35.99
C SER A 659 23.81 9.94 -36.99
N SER A 660 23.87 9.42 -38.21
CA SER A 660 22.84 9.58 -39.24
C SER A 660 21.51 8.98 -38.76
N PHE A 661 21.54 7.74 -38.27
CA PHE A 661 20.35 7.05 -37.76
C PHE A 661 19.69 7.80 -36.59
N ILE A 662 20.49 8.24 -35.59
CA ILE A 662 20.02 9.02 -34.44
C ILE A 662 19.42 10.37 -34.87
N SER A 663 19.88 10.99 -35.96
CA SER A 663 19.33 12.26 -36.45
C SER A 663 17.92 12.13 -37.07
N SER A 664 17.59 10.94 -37.59
CA SER A 664 16.39 10.65 -38.36
C SER A 664 15.13 10.58 -37.48
N THR A 665 13.98 10.98 -38.02
CA THR A 665 12.70 10.93 -37.28
C THR A 665 12.32 9.51 -36.86
N GLY A 666 12.56 8.53 -37.74
CA GLY A 666 12.30 7.11 -37.46
C GLY A 666 13.26 6.53 -36.41
N GLY A 667 14.54 6.89 -36.46
CA GLY A 667 15.53 6.49 -35.45
C GLY A 667 15.25 7.11 -34.08
N LEU A 668 14.82 8.37 -34.01
CA LEU A 668 14.39 9.00 -32.76
C LEU A 668 13.16 8.30 -32.15
N VAL A 669 12.21 7.86 -32.97
CA VAL A 669 11.07 7.04 -32.52
C VAL A 669 11.56 5.67 -32.04
N LEU A 670 12.48 4.99 -32.74
CA LEU A 670 13.05 3.73 -32.26
C LEU A 670 13.77 3.91 -30.92
N ILE A 671 14.61 4.94 -30.78
CA ILE A 671 15.34 5.24 -29.54
C ILE A 671 14.37 5.42 -28.38
N ALA A 672 13.33 6.24 -28.55
CA ALA A 672 12.32 6.46 -27.51
C ALA A 672 11.49 5.22 -27.18
N LEU A 673 11.17 4.37 -28.17
CA LEU A 673 10.47 3.12 -27.93
C LEU A 673 11.38 2.09 -27.22
N VAL A 674 12.64 1.95 -27.61
CA VAL A 674 13.61 1.05 -26.94
C VAL A 674 13.94 1.55 -25.54
N SER A 675 14.12 2.86 -25.33
CA SER A 675 14.38 3.44 -24.01
C SER A 675 13.17 3.41 -23.07
N THR A 676 11.96 3.22 -23.59
CA THR A 676 10.74 3.14 -22.76
C THR A 676 10.34 1.67 -22.57
N TYR A 677 9.98 0.98 -23.65
CA TYR A 677 9.47 -0.39 -23.64
C TYR A 677 10.60 -1.42 -23.47
N GLY A 678 11.73 -1.21 -24.16
CA GLY A 678 12.91 -2.08 -24.05
C GLY A 678 13.57 -2.01 -22.67
N ILE A 679 13.68 -0.81 -22.07
CA ILE A 679 14.12 -0.65 -20.68
C ILE A 679 13.16 -1.31 -19.70
N TYR A 680 11.84 -1.19 -19.88
CA TYR A 680 10.88 -1.89 -19.00
C TYR A 680 11.07 -3.41 -19.10
N PHE A 681 11.23 -3.97 -20.31
CA PHE A 681 11.47 -5.40 -20.50
C PHE A 681 12.80 -5.87 -19.88
N LEU A 682 13.90 -5.15 -20.18
CA LEU A 682 15.24 -5.46 -19.68
C LEU A 682 15.34 -5.33 -18.16
N ALA A 683 14.81 -4.25 -17.58
CA ALA A 683 14.80 -4.06 -16.13
C ALA A 683 14.00 -5.15 -15.42
N SER A 684 12.86 -5.58 -15.97
CA SER A 684 12.06 -6.65 -15.37
C SER A 684 12.70 -8.04 -15.49
N ILE A 685 13.54 -8.27 -16.50
CA ILE A 685 14.41 -9.47 -16.59
C ILE A 685 15.55 -9.39 -15.57
N LEU A 686 16.25 -8.26 -15.47
CA LEU A 686 17.31 -8.03 -14.46
C LEU A 686 16.77 -8.09 -13.02
N TYR A 687 15.51 -7.70 -12.81
CA TYR A 687 14.78 -7.87 -11.55
C TYR A 687 14.21 -9.30 -11.37
N ALA A 688 14.43 -10.23 -12.30
CA ALA A 688 13.94 -11.60 -12.24
C ALA A 688 12.42 -11.75 -11.99
N ASP A 689 11.61 -10.81 -12.51
CA ASP A 689 10.14 -10.88 -12.48
C ASP A 689 9.52 -10.31 -13.77
N PRO A 690 9.73 -10.94 -14.93
CA PRO A 690 9.29 -10.42 -16.22
C PRO A 690 7.79 -10.55 -16.47
N TRP A 691 7.04 -11.31 -15.64
CA TRP A 691 5.69 -11.80 -15.99
C TRP A 691 4.66 -10.70 -16.26
N HIS A 692 4.76 -9.57 -15.58
CA HIS A 692 3.87 -8.42 -15.80
C HIS A 692 4.02 -7.80 -17.19
N MET A 693 5.18 -7.94 -17.86
CA MET A 693 5.40 -7.52 -19.25
C MET A 693 4.54 -8.31 -20.25
N ILE A 694 4.12 -9.54 -19.89
CA ILE A 694 3.25 -10.38 -20.72
C ILE A 694 1.78 -10.25 -20.28
N THR A 695 1.51 -10.33 -18.97
CA THR A 695 0.14 -10.45 -18.45
C THR A 695 -0.60 -9.12 -18.29
N SER A 696 0.12 -8.01 -18.08
CA SER A 696 -0.44 -6.76 -17.54
C SER A 696 -0.13 -5.52 -18.39
N SER A 697 0.94 -5.57 -19.20
CA SER A 697 1.45 -4.45 -20.00
C SER A 697 0.44 -3.87 -21.00
N TRP A 698 -0.33 -4.73 -21.67
CA TRP A 698 -1.34 -4.35 -22.66
C TRP A 698 -2.34 -3.32 -22.10
N ALA A 699 -2.85 -3.56 -20.89
CA ALA A 699 -3.84 -2.70 -20.26
C ALA A 699 -3.25 -1.35 -19.85
N TYR A 700 -2.00 -1.35 -19.35
CA TYR A 700 -1.29 -0.12 -19.01
C TYR A 700 -1.01 0.73 -20.25
N PHE A 701 -0.43 0.12 -21.30
CA PHE A 701 -0.04 0.86 -22.52
C PHE A 701 -1.23 1.38 -23.31
N LEU A 702 -2.37 0.66 -23.33
CA LEU A 702 -3.63 1.18 -23.90
C LEU A 702 -4.29 2.23 -22.98
N GLY A 703 -4.14 2.10 -21.67
CA GLY A 703 -4.65 3.05 -20.67
C GLY A 703 -3.93 4.41 -20.64
N MET A 704 -2.71 4.53 -21.21
CA MET A 704 -1.86 5.74 -21.14
C MET A 704 -2.59 7.09 -21.41
N PRO A 705 -3.31 7.29 -22.54
CA PRO A 705 -4.03 8.54 -22.77
C PRO A 705 -5.19 8.73 -21.78
N SER A 706 -5.81 7.66 -21.26
CA SER A 706 -6.81 7.81 -20.20
C SER A 706 -6.19 8.29 -18.89
N SER A 707 -4.98 7.82 -18.55
CA SER A 707 -4.25 8.28 -17.37
C SER A 707 -3.95 9.78 -17.38
N ILE A 708 -3.78 10.38 -18.56
CA ILE A 708 -3.56 11.83 -18.73
C ILE A 708 -4.88 12.57 -18.94
N ASN A 709 -5.64 12.22 -19.98
CA ASN A 709 -6.84 12.97 -20.40
C ASN A 709 -8.04 12.80 -19.45
N VAL A 710 -8.18 11.65 -18.79
CA VAL A 710 -9.30 11.37 -17.88
C VAL A 710 -8.87 11.60 -16.44
N LEU A 711 -7.82 10.91 -15.96
CA LEU A 711 -7.48 10.92 -14.53
C LEU A 711 -6.91 12.26 -14.06
N MET A 712 -6.00 12.90 -14.82
CA MET A 712 -5.45 14.20 -14.42
C MET A 712 -6.48 15.33 -14.51
N VAL A 713 -7.26 15.38 -15.60
CA VAL A 713 -8.36 16.35 -15.72
C VAL A 713 -9.35 16.18 -14.58
N TYR A 714 -9.74 14.94 -14.25
CA TYR A 714 -10.61 14.66 -13.10
C TYR A 714 -10.00 15.12 -11.77
N ALA A 715 -8.72 14.83 -11.52
CA ALA A 715 -8.04 15.16 -10.27
C ALA A 715 -7.89 16.69 -10.08
N PHE A 716 -7.43 17.42 -11.10
CA PHE A 716 -7.26 18.88 -11.06
C PHE A 716 -8.60 19.61 -10.97
N CYS A 717 -9.60 19.22 -11.78
CA CYS A 717 -10.97 19.75 -11.68
C CYS A 717 -11.66 19.41 -10.34
N ASN A 718 -11.11 18.48 -9.56
CA ASN A 718 -11.59 18.18 -8.21
C ASN A 718 -10.60 18.56 -7.10
N TRP A 719 -9.64 19.46 -7.33
CA TRP A 719 -8.69 19.95 -6.31
C TRP A 719 -9.35 20.54 -5.05
N HIS A 720 -10.54 21.12 -5.17
CA HIS A 720 -11.35 21.60 -4.05
C HIS A 720 -11.85 20.49 -3.12
N ASP A 721 -11.91 19.25 -3.60
CA ASP A 721 -12.38 18.09 -2.87
C ASP A 721 -11.19 17.45 -2.14
N VAL A 722 -11.10 17.75 -0.85
CA VAL A 722 -10.18 17.12 0.11
C VAL A 722 -10.88 16.10 0.99
N SER A 723 -12.06 15.62 0.60
CA SER A 723 -12.64 14.45 1.25
C SER A 723 -11.72 13.24 1.08
N TRP A 724 -11.53 12.53 2.19
CA TRP A 724 -11.37 11.09 2.15
C TRP A 724 -12.77 10.54 1.87
N GLY A 725 -12.90 9.61 0.90
CA GLY A 725 -14.17 8.99 0.49
C GLY A 725 -14.73 8.03 1.54
N THR A 726 -14.86 8.50 2.77
CA THR A 726 -15.40 7.76 3.91
C THR A 726 -16.91 7.87 3.88
N LYS A 727 -17.55 6.71 3.85
CA LYS A 727 -18.98 6.53 3.69
C LYS A 727 -19.70 6.97 4.98
N GLY A 728 -20.89 7.54 4.86
CA GLY A 728 -21.61 8.16 5.97
C GLY A 728 -21.96 7.19 7.09
N SER A 729 -21.88 7.67 8.34
CA SER A 729 -22.20 6.92 9.55
C SER A 729 -23.57 7.32 10.10
N ASP A 730 -24.42 6.34 10.38
CA ASP A 730 -25.63 6.52 11.20
C ASP A 730 -25.29 6.74 12.68
N ALA A 731 -26.29 7.08 13.49
CA ALA A 731 -26.09 7.48 14.89
C ALA A 731 -25.70 6.31 15.83
N PRO A 732 -24.85 6.54 16.84
CA PRO A 732 -24.28 5.48 17.67
C PRO A 732 -25.28 4.85 18.65
N GLU A 733 -25.10 3.54 18.86
CA GLU A 733 -25.79 2.71 19.84
C GLU A 733 -25.35 3.11 21.27
N ARG A 734 -26.29 3.24 22.23
CA ARG A 734 -25.98 3.84 23.54
C ARG A 734 -25.24 2.87 24.47
N LEU A 735 -23.98 3.19 24.78
CA LEU A 735 -23.14 2.47 25.75
C LEU A 735 -23.45 2.87 27.22
N PRO A 736 -23.13 2.03 28.21
CA PRO A 736 -23.28 2.36 29.63
C PRO A 736 -22.18 3.30 30.15
N SER A 737 -22.53 4.28 30.97
CA SER A 737 -21.58 5.16 31.69
C SER A 737 -20.97 4.47 32.92
N ALA A 738 -19.73 4.80 33.28
CA ALA A 738 -19.10 4.39 34.53
C ALA A 738 -19.05 5.56 35.53
N GLN A 739 -19.53 5.32 36.76
CA GLN A 739 -19.55 6.30 37.84
C GLN A 739 -18.71 5.83 39.03
N THR A 740 -17.86 6.70 39.53
CA THR A 740 -16.98 6.45 40.67
C THR A 740 -17.69 6.71 42.00
N LYS A 741 -17.61 5.75 42.91
CA LYS A 741 -17.95 5.89 44.32
C LYS A 741 -16.68 6.11 45.14
N LYS A 742 -16.82 6.71 46.32
CA LYS A 742 -15.72 6.96 47.28
C LYS A 742 -16.03 6.29 48.60
N GLU A 743 -15.04 5.61 49.15
CA GLU A 743 -15.03 5.00 50.48
C GLU A 743 -13.56 4.98 50.94
N ASP A 744 -13.30 5.43 52.17
CA ASP A 744 -11.97 5.63 52.76
C ASP A 744 -10.96 6.31 51.81
N GLU A 745 -11.38 7.47 51.28
CA GLU A 745 -10.71 8.30 50.26
C GLU A 745 -10.37 7.63 48.92
N THR A 746 -10.49 6.31 48.79
CA THR A 746 -10.15 5.60 47.55
C THR A 746 -11.33 5.58 46.54
N PRO A 747 -11.12 6.03 45.30
CA PRO A 747 -12.14 5.97 44.25
C PRO A 747 -12.25 4.57 43.64
N PHE A 748 -13.47 4.05 43.52
CA PHE A 748 -13.76 2.78 42.88
C PHE A 748 -15.03 2.82 42.00
N VAL A 749 -15.09 1.94 41.01
CA VAL A 749 -16.27 1.68 40.18
C VAL A 749 -16.83 0.29 40.54
N GLU A 750 -18.15 0.13 40.49
CA GLU A 750 -18.83 -1.17 40.61
C GLU A 750 -19.04 -1.79 39.23
N GLU A 751 -18.45 -2.96 39.01
CA GLU A 751 -18.52 -3.74 37.77
C GLU A 751 -19.38 -5.00 38.01
N LEU A 752 -20.16 -5.45 37.01
CA LEU A 752 -20.92 -6.70 37.12
C LEU A 752 -19.99 -7.91 36.92
N ASP A 753 -19.90 -8.77 37.92
CA ASP A 753 -19.05 -9.96 37.89
C ASP A 753 -19.84 -11.14 37.31
N LYS A 754 -19.70 -11.36 36.00
CA LYS A 754 -20.40 -12.42 35.26
C LYS A 754 -19.77 -13.79 35.56
N PRO A 755 -20.55 -14.83 35.91
CA PRO A 755 -20.07 -16.21 35.94
C PRO A 755 -19.49 -16.64 34.59
N GLN A 756 -18.42 -17.45 34.61
CA GLN A 756 -17.72 -17.93 33.42
C GLN A 756 -18.67 -18.61 32.40
N VAL A 757 -19.69 -19.33 32.87
CA VAL A 757 -20.68 -20.01 32.02
C VAL A 757 -21.44 -19.02 31.12
N ASP A 758 -21.79 -17.85 31.64
CA ASP A 758 -22.54 -16.82 30.91
C ASP A 758 -21.63 -16.06 29.92
N ILE A 759 -20.34 -15.93 30.25
CA ILE A 759 -19.30 -15.46 29.33
C ILE A 759 -19.13 -16.44 28.16
N ASP A 760 -19.10 -17.75 28.46
CA ASP A 760 -18.93 -18.81 27.46
C ASP A 760 -20.16 -18.98 26.56
N GLU A 761 -21.39 -18.79 27.08
CA GLU A 761 -22.65 -18.79 26.31
C GLU A 761 -22.72 -17.61 25.34
N GLN A 762 -22.33 -16.40 25.79
CA GLN A 762 -22.22 -15.22 24.94
C GLN A 762 -21.13 -15.41 23.86
N PHE A 763 -19.96 -15.93 24.25
CA PHE A 763 -18.88 -16.23 23.32
C PHE A 763 -19.26 -17.26 22.24
N ALA A 764 -19.92 -18.37 22.60
CA ALA A 764 -20.34 -19.39 21.65
C ALA A 764 -21.32 -18.84 20.60
N THR A 765 -22.10 -17.83 20.94
CA THR A 765 -22.99 -17.11 20.01
C THR A 765 -22.19 -16.20 19.08
N THR A 766 -21.22 -15.45 19.62
CA THR A 766 -20.30 -14.60 18.84
C THR A 766 -19.48 -15.38 17.83
N VAL A 767 -18.91 -16.54 18.21
CA VAL A 767 -18.15 -17.42 17.29
C VAL A 767 -19.03 -17.94 16.15
N LYS A 768 -20.28 -18.33 16.44
CA LYS A 768 -21.23 -18.74 15.39
C LYS A 768 -21.52 -17.60 14.39
N ARG A 769 -21.56 -16.34 14.85
CA ARG A 769 -21.71 -15.15 13.99
C ARG A 769 -20.44 -14.89 13.16
N ALA A 770 -19.25 -14.97 13.76
CA ALA A 770 -17.96 -14.81 13.09
C ALA A 770 -17.82 -15.72 11.86
N LEU A 771 -18.19 -17.00 11.99
CA LEU A 771 -18.02 -18.05 10.97
C LEU A 771 -18.99 -17.99 9.78
N THR A 772 -19.90 -17.01 9.72
CA THR A 772 -20.87 -16.85 8.60
C THR A 772 -20.24 -16.25 7.33
N PRO A 773 -20.74 -16.56 6.11
CA PRO A 773 -20.31 -15.91 4.87
C PRO A 773 -20.58 -14.39 4.82
N TRP A 774 -19.76 -13.67 4.06
CA TRP A 774 -19.79 -12.20 3.93
C TRP A 774 -20.74 -11.69 2.82
N GLN A 775 -21.23 -10.44 2.95
CA GLN A 775 -22.03 -9.71 1.94
C GLN A 775 -21.61 -8.23 1.89
N GLU A 776 -21.54 -7.62 0.69
CA GLU A 776 -21.06 -6.23 0.48
C GLU A 776 -22.13 -5.17 0.84
N PRO A 777 -21.85 -4.20 1.73
CA PRO A 777 -22.82 -3.16 2.09
C PRO A 777 -22.91 -2.02 1.05
N ILE A 778 -24.13 -1.50 0.85
CA ILE A 778 -24.43 -0.31 0.01
C ILE A 778 -24.08 0.98 0.78
N ASN A 779 -23.72 2.05 0.07
CA ASN A 779 -23.01 3.19 0.65
C ASN A 779 -23.58 4.55 0.22
N TYR A 780 -23.65 5.49 1.17
CA TYR A 780 -24.07 6.87 0.94
C TYR A 780 -22.95 7.86 1.32
N GLU A 781 -22.74 8.90 0.52
CA GLU A 781 -21.73 9.95 0.75
C GLU A 781 -22.41 11.29 1.09
N GLY A 782 -22.19 11.79 2.31
CA GLY A 782 -22.59 13.14 2.71
C GLY A 782 -21.50 14.17 2.38
N VAL A 783 -21.85 15.30 1.77
CA VAL A 783 -20.89 16.36 1.38
C VAL A 783 -21.48 17.76 1.53
N ALA A 784 -20.81 18.61 2.29
CA ALA A 784 -20.85 20.07 2.17
C ALA A 784 -19.42 20.62 2.16
N LEU A 785 -19.11 21.58 1.28
CA LEU A 785 -17.82 22.29 1.30
C LEU A 785 -17.93 23.69 0.70
N ASP A 786 -17.06 24.56 1.23
CA ASP A 786 -17.06 26.02 1.10
C ASP A 786 -16.71 26.55 -0.30
N ASP A 787 -17.14 27.78 -0.60
CA ASP A 787 -16.94 28.43 -1.89
C ASP A 787 -15.51 28.93 -2.11
N SER A 788 -14.75 29.24 -1.05
CA SER A 788 -13.35 29.67 -1.18
C SER A 788 -12.47 28.63 -1.89
N TYR A 789 -12.70 27.33 -1.63
CA TYR A 789 -11.94 26.25 -2.25
C TYR A 789 -12.31 26.05 -3.73
N LYS A 790 -13.57 26.34 -4.11
CA LYS A 790 -14.03 26.32 -5.50
C LYS A 790 -13.30 27.38 -6.33
N ALA A 791 -13.08 28.57 -5.76
CA ALA A 791 -12.33 29.65 -6.40
C ALA A 791 -10.85 29.32 -6.62
N PHE A 792 -10.14 28.79 -5.60
CA PHE A 792 -8.76 28.34 -5.78
C PHE A 792 -8.63 27.25 -6.84
N ARG A 793 -9.53 26.25 -6.83
CA ARG A 793 -9.61 25.22 -7.88
C ARG A 793 -9.73 25.88 -9.26
N THR A 794 -10.68 26.80 -9.44
CA THR A 794 -10.88 27.48 -10.72
C THR A 794 -9.58 28.14 -11.20
N ASN A 795 -8.89 28.89 -10.32
CA ASN A 795 -7.62 29.53 -10.68
C ASN A 795 -6.51 28.52 -11.04
N LEU A 796 -6.40 27.41 -10.30
CA LEU A 796 -5.42 26.34 -10.58
C LEU A 796 -5.73 25.64 -11.92
N VAL A 797 -7.00 25.29 -12.17
CA VAL A 797 -7.45 24.62 -13.40
C VAL A 797 -7.30 25.54 -14.60
N LEU A 798 -7.58 26.84 -14.46
CA LEU A 798 -7.32 27.83 -15.52
C LEU A 798 -5.82 27.93 -15.79
N LEU A 799 -4.96 28.08 -14.77
CA LEU A 799 -3.51 28.16 -14.97
C LEU A 799 -2.93 26.90 -15.64
N TRP A 800 -3.37 25.71 -15.21
CA TRP A 800 -2.94 24.43 -15.80
C TRP A 800 -3.44 24.25 -17.24
N THR A 801 -4.72 24.52 -17.49
CA THR A 801 -5.34 24.39 -18.82
C THR A 801 -4.79 25.43 -19.78
N PHE A 802 -4.62 26.69 -19.37
CA PHE A 802 -4.03 27.74 -20.21
C PHE A 802 -2.55 27.53 -20.47
N SER A 803 -1.74 27.04 -19.52
CA SER A 803 -0.33 26.75 -19.80
C SER A 803 -0.16 25.58 -20.77
N ASN A 804 -0.98 24.53 -20.67
CA ASN A 804 -1.04 23.46 -21.67
C ASN A 804 -1.59 23.95 -23.03
N GLY A 805 -2.67 24.74 -23.03
CA GLY A 805 -3.26 25.31 -24.25
C GLY A 805 -2.32 26.27 -24.98
N LEU A 806 -1.62 27.14 -24.25
CA LEU A 806 -0.60 28.04 -24.78
C LEU A 806 0.56 27.26 -25.41
N LEU A 807 1.05 26.21 -24.73
CA LEU A 807 2.09 25.33 -25.29
C LEU A 807 1.61 24.67 -26.60
N ALA A 808 0.38 24.12 -26.62
CA ALA A 808 -0.19 23.54 -27.83
C ALA A 808 -0.36 24.58 -28.97
N LEU A 809 -0.76 25.82 -28.66
CA LEU A 809 -0.90 26.89 -29.65
C LEU A 809 0.44 27.37 -30.20
N CYS A 810 1.44 27.61 -29.34
CA CYS A 810 2.77 28.07 -29.73
C CYS A 810 3.54 27.04 -30.57
N ILE A 811 3.34 25.74 -30.30
CA ILE A 811 4.00 24.66 -31.04
C ILE A 811 3.30 24.33 -32.37
N ASN A 812 1.96 24.38 -32.43
CA ASN A 812 1.25 24.15 -33.70
C ASN A 812 1.38 25.32 -34.70
N ASN A 813 1.50 26.57 -34.23
CA ASN A 813 1.53 27.74 -35.11
C ASN A 813 2.93 28.13 -35.60
N LEU A 814 3.06 28.41 -36.90
CA LEU A 814 4.30 28.86 -37.54
C LEU A 814 4.75 30.27 -37.08
N SER A 815 3.79 31.19 -36.91
CA SER A 815 4.01 32.58 -36.49
C SER A 815 2.92 33.01 -35.50
N ILE A 816 3.22 34.03 -34.69
CA ILE A 816 2.25 34.58 -33.71
C ILE A 816 1.09 35.30 -34.45
N ASP A 817 1.37 35.85 -35.63
CA ASP A 817 0.46 36.68 -36.43
C ASP A 817 -0.68 35.88 -37.09
N ARG A 818 -0.69 34.55 -36.94
CA ARG A 818 -1.72 33.64 -37.47
C ARG A 818 -2.05 32.51 -36.50
N LEU A 819 -2.46 32.85 -35.27
CA LEU A 819 -2.92 31.89 -34.27
C LEU A 819 -4.19 31.14 -34.73
N CYS A 820 -4.01 29.92 -35.24
CA CYS A 820 -5.09 28.99 -35.59
C CYS A 820 -4.76 27.56 -35.14
N LEU A 821 -5.76 26.67 -35.11
CA LEU A 821 -5.53 25.24 -34.90
C LEU A 821 -5.36 24.56 -36.26
N THR A 822 -4.17 24.68 -36.83
CA THR A 822 -3.80 24.08 -38.11
C THR A 822 -3.69 22.56 -38.00
N SER A 823 -4.36 21.84 -38.89
CA SER A 823 -4.42 20.36 -38.86
C SER A 823 -3.14 19.66 -39.31
N THR A 824 -2.10 20.41 -39.71
CA THR A 824 -0.87 19.92 -40.34
C THR A 824 0.36 20.17 -39.47
N SER A 825 1.25 19.17 -39.39
CA SER A 825 2.53 19.27 -38.68
C SER A 825 3.44 20.35 -39.29
N THR A 826 4.11 21.13 -38.43
CA THR A 826 5.01 22.24 -38.76
C THR A 826 6.45 21.95 -38.33
N PRO A 827 7.46 22.76 -38.72
CA PRO A 827 8.82 22.61 -38.20
C PRO A 827 8.91 22.73 -36.67
N ARG A 828 7.96 23.44 -36.02
CA ARG A 828 7.89 23.58 -34.56
C ARG A 828 7.32 22.33 -33.88
N THR A 829 6.24 21.74 -34.40
CA THR A 829 5.72 20.46 -33.89
C THR A 829 6.76 19.35 -34.05
N ALA A 830 7.49 19.32 -35.17
CA ALA A 830 8.58 18.38 -35.40
C ALA A 830 9.73 18.54 -34.38
N TRP A 831 10.21 19.77 -34.15
CA TRP A 831 11.25 20.03 -33.14
C TRP A 831 10.80 19.69 -31.71
N TYR A 832 9.58 20.06 -31.34
CA TYR A 832 9.01 19.75 -30.02
C TYR A 832 8.88 18.25 -29.80
N PHE A 833 8.43 17.51 -30.82
CA PHE A 833 8.38 16.04 -30.82
C PHE A 833 9.77 15.44 -30.58
N LYS A 834 10.82 15.90 -31.30
CA LYS A 834 12.20 15.45 -31.03
C LYS A 834 12.64 15.71 -29.59
N ILE A 835 12.32 16.89 -29.02
CA ILE A 835 12.66 17.24 -27.63
C ILE A 835 11.94 16.33 -26.62
N ILE A 836 10.64 16.08 -26.79
CA ILE A 836 9.86 15.20 -25.89
C ILE A 836 10.33 13.74 -25.96
N LEU A 837 10.66 13.24 -27.16
CA LEU A 837 11.25 11.91 -27.31
C LEU A 837 12.59 11.81 -26.56
N TRP A 838 13.49 12.77 -26.75
CA TRP A 838 14.77 12.80 -26.02
C TRP A 838 14.61 12.93 -24.50
N ALA A 839 13.73 13.80 -24.02
CA ALA A 839 13.47 13.97 -22.59
C ALA A 839 12.92 12.68 -21.95
N THR A 840 11.95 12.04 -22.62
CA THR A 840 11.36 10.77 -22.17
C THR A 840 12.42 9.65 -22.18
N SER A 841 13.29 9.63 -23.19
CA SER A 841 14.39 8.67 -23.30
C SER A 841 15.42 8.87 -22.18
N GLY A 842 15.92 10.09 -21.99
CA GLY A 842 16.91 10.42 -20.96
C GLY A 842 16.40 10.16 -19.54
N LEU A 843 15.15 10.49 -19.24
CA LEU A 843 14.53 10.18 -17.95
C LEU A 843 14.38 8.67 -17.71
N SER A 844 14.05 7.90 -18.75
CA SER A 844 13.91 6.44 -18.64
C SER A 844 15.27 5.73 -18.50
N ILE A 845 16.29 6.22 -19.21
CA ILE A 845 17.69 5.80 -19.10
C ILE A 845 18.25 6.14 -17.70
N PHE A 846 17.97 7.33 -17.17
CA PHE A 846 18.37 7.73 -15.82
C PHE A 846 17.71 6.85 -14.74
N ARG A 847 16.40 6.57 -14.87
CA ARG A 847 15.68 5.61 -14.01
C ARG A 847 16.34 4.22 -14.03
N PHE A 848 16.71 3.74 -15.21
CA PHE A 848 17.40 2.47 -15.38
C PHE A 848 18.77 2.43 -14.69
N PHE A 849 19.66 3.39 -14.98
CA PHE A 849 21.00 3.43 -14.38
C PHE A 849 20.96 3.60 -12.85
N GLY A 850 20.03 4.40 -12.31
CA GLY A 850 19.85 4.48 -10.86
C GLY A 850 19.31 3.20 -10.23
N ALA A 851 18.45 2.46 -10.94
CA ALA A 851 18.03 1.12 -10.54
C ALA A 851 19.16 0.08 -10.62
N LEU A 852 20.11 0.21 -11.56
CA LEU A 852 21.28 -0.68 -11.65
C LEU A 852 22.12 -0.68 -10.37
N ASN A 853 22.18 0.45 -9.63
CA ASN A 853 22.86 0.53 -8.33
C ASN A 853 22.22 -0.34 -7.22
N LEU A 854 21.01 -0.88 -7.45
CA LEU A 854 20.38 -1.87 -6.56
C LEU A 854 20.55 -3.33 -7.05
N TYR A 855 21.12 -3.54 -8.25
CA TYR A 855 21.48 -4.85 -8.78
C TYR A 855 22.90 -5.41 -8.46
N PRO A 856 23.80 -4.81 -7.63
CA PRO A 856 25.06 -5.47 -7.25
C PRO A 856 24.89 -6.85 -6.59
N THR A 857 23.75 -7.12 -5.94
CA THR A 857 23.37 -8.45 -5.45
C THR A 857 23.29 -9.51 -6.55
N TYR A 858 23.04 -9.12 -7.81
CA TYR A 858 22.91 -10.01 -8.96
C TYR A 858 24.27 -10.26 -9.62
N ALA A 859 25.27 -9.40 -9.42
CA ALA A 859 26.65 -9.73 -9.78
C ALA A 859 27.11 -10.96 -8.98
N LEU A 860 26.82 -11.00 -7.68
CA LEU A 860 27.11 -12.16 -6.83
C LEU A 860 26.27 -13.40 -7.17
N VAL A 861 24.98 -13.26 -7.51
CA VAL A 861 24.14 -14.40 -7.94
C VAL A 861 24.56 -14.93 -9.32
N ALA A 862 24.92 -14.06 -10.26
CA ALA A 862 25.44 -14.45 -11.56
C ALA A 862 26.80 -15.15 -11.42
N GLU A 863 27.69 -14.64 -10.56
CA GLU A 863 28.97 -15.28 -10.27
C GLU A 863 28.79 -16.66 -9.59
N HIS A 864 27.85 -16.79 -8.64
CA HIS A 864 27.43 -18.08 -8.08
C HIS A 864 26.97 -19.06 -9.16
N PHE A 865 26.11 -18.60 -10.09
CA PHE A 865 25.59 -19.43 -11.18
C PHE A 865 26.68 -19.83 -12.17
N LEU A 866 27.57 -18.90 -12.55
CA LEU A 866 28.71 -19.17 -13.42
C LEU A 866 29.67 -20.18 -12.78
N ILE A 867 29.97 -20.06 -11.48
CA ILE A 867 30.80 -21.02 -10.75
C ILE A 867 30.16 -22.41 -10.71
N HIS A 868 28.84 -22.51 -10.52
CA HIS A 868 28.14 -23.80 -10.64
C HIS A 868 28.23 -24.39 -12.06
N LEU A 869 28.19 -23.55 -13.10
CA LEU A 869 28.30 -23.95 -14.50
C LEU A 869 29.73 -24.41 -14.85
N ASP A 870 30.74 -23.73 -14.31
CA ASP A 870 32.15 -24.09 -14.48
C ASP A 870 32.51 -25.37 -13.70
N LEU A 871 32.00 -25.52 -12.46
CA LEU A 871 32.08 -26.78 -11.71
C LEU A 871 31.42 -27.95 -12.46
N ALA A 872 30.25 -27.73 -13.06
CA ALA A 872 29.55 -28.75 -13.85
C ALA A 872 30.34 -29.20 -15.09
N ARG A 873 31.03 -28.28 -15.78
CA ARG A 873 31.92 -28.60 -16.91
C ARG A 873 33.11 -29.47 -16.50
N VAL A 874 33.76 -29.14 -15.38
CA VAL A 874 34.86 -29.94 -14.84
C VAL A 874 34.35 -31.30 -14.36
N GLN A 875 33.16 -31.36 -13.74
CA GLN A 875 32.53 -32.61 -13.32
C GLN A 875 32.17 -33.51 -14.52
N ASP A 876 31.60 -32.96 -15.58
CA ASP A 876 31.27 -33.69 -16.82
C ASP A 876 32.53 -34.27 -17.49
N THR A 877 33.62 -33.48 -17.50
CA THR A 877 34.94 -33.94 -17.96
C THR A 877 35.49 -35.07 -17.08
N ALA A 878 35.36 -34.97 -15.75
CA ALA A 878 35.82 -36.00 -14.83
C ALA A 878 35.00 -37.29 -14.95
N VAL A 879 33.66 -37.20 -15.02
CA VAL A 879 32.76 -38.36 -15.20
C VAL A 879 33.03 -39.05 -16.54
N SER A 880 33.23 -38.31 -17.61
CA SER A 880 33.58 -38.84 -18.94
C SER A 880 34.94 -39.54 -19.00
N ASN A 881 35.79 -39.40 -17.98
CA ASN A 881 37.09 -40.05 -17.85
C ASN A 881 37.14 -41.10 -16.72
N VAL A 882 36.01 -41.42 -16.06
CA VAL A 882 35.93 -42.58 -15.16
C VAL A 882 36.05 -43.85 -16.00
N PRO A 883 37.03 -44.73 -15.74
CA PRO A 883 37.23 -45.92 -16.56
C PRO A 883 36.09 -46.92 -16.38
N ASP A 884 35.33 -47.15 -17.45
CA ASP A 884 34.44 -48.30 -17.56
C ASP A 884 35.26 -49.60 -17.43
N SER A 885 34.68 -50.62 -16.78
CA SER A 885 35.41 -51.75 -16.20
C SER A 885 35.96 -52.80 -17.18
N SER A 886 36.27 -52.40 -18.43
CA SER A 886 36.52 -53.32 -19.55
C SER A 886 37.63 -52.94 -20.55
N LEU A 887 38.35 -51.81 -20.42
CA LEU A 887 39.27 -51.35 -21.47
C LEU A 887 40.72 -50.96 -21.06
N ASN A 888 41.67 -51.68 -21.67
CA ASN A 888 43.08 -51.37 -22.01
C ASN A 888 44.07 -50.79 -20.95
N PRO A 889 45.24 -51.44 -20.73
CA PRO A 889 46.21 -51.03 -19.70
C PRO A 889 47.16 -49.86 -20.06
N HIS A 890 47.03 -49.24 -21.25
CA HIS A 890 47.96 -48.20 -21.74
C HIS A 890 47.52 -46.74 -21.48
N ILE A 891 46.43 -46.52 -20.74
CA ILE A 891 45.83 -45.20 -20.47
C ILE A 891 46.44 -44.39 -19.27
N PRO A 892 47.32 -44.90 -18.35
CA PRO A 892 47.71 -44.17 -17.14
C PRO A 892 48.24 -42.73 -17.31
N SER A 893 49.08 -42.48 -18.32
CA SER A 893 49.69 -41.16 -18.54
C SER A 893 48.67 -40.11 -19.02
N LEU A 894 47.68 -40.53 -19.82
CA LEU A 894 46.63 -39.66 -20.33
C LEU A 894 45.67 -39.22 -19.21
N LEU A 895 45.30 -40.15 -18.32
CA LEU A 895 44.49 -39.84 -17.14
C LEU A 895 45.21 -38.88 -16.19
N SER A 896 46.52 -39.06 -15.97
CA SER A 896 47.31 -38.14 -15.14
C SER A 896 47.36 -36.73 -15.72
N ALA A 897 47.58 -36.59 -17.04
CA ALA A 897 47.64 -35.28 -17.71
C ALA A 897 46.26 -34.57 -17.71
N THR A 898 45.18 -35.29 -18.01
CA THR A 898 43.82 -34.76 -17.95
C THR A 898 43.43 -34.40 -16.51
N GLY A 899 43.87 -35.19 -15.52
CA GLY A 899 43.71 -34.89 -14.10
C GLY A 899 44.40 -33.59 -13.65
N GLU A 900 45.64 -33.35 -14.11
CA GLU A 900 46.34 -32.08 -13.86
C GLU A 900 45.65 -30.91 -14.54
N GLN A 901 45.18 -31.07 -15.78
CA GLN A 901 44.41 -30.06 -16.49
C GLN A 901 43.10 -29.70 -15.77
N MET A 902 42.34 -30.69 -15.28
CA MET A 902 41.14 -30.45 -14.47
C MET A 902 41.47 -29.79 -13.12
N ARG A 903 42.57 -30.17 -12.47
CA ARG A 903 43.05 -29.52 -11.23
C ARG A 903 43.42 -28.04 -11.46
N LEU A 904 44.06 -27.72 -12.59
CA LEU A 904 44.37 -26.34 -12.98
C LEU A 904 43.10 -25.53 -13.30
N GLN A 905 42.05 -26.16 -13.86
CA GLN A 905 40.75 -25.52 -14.05
C GLN A 905 40.00 -25.23 -12.73
N MET A 906 40.22 -26.03 -11.67
CA MET A 906 39.60 -25.79 -10.36
C MET A 906 40.22 -24.60 -9.60
N GLN A 907 41.50 -24.27 -9.81
CA GLN A 907 42.18 -23.15 -9.13
C GLN A 907 41.50 -21.78 -9.30
N PRO A 908 41.16 -21.30 -10.52
CA PRO A 908 40.44 -20.03 -10.67
C PRO A 908 38.99 -20.09 -10.14
N ILE A 909 38.38 -21.29 -10.10
CA ILE A 909 37.07 -21.50 -9.47
C ILE A 909 37.17 -21.27 -7.96
N GLU A 910 38.13 -21.92 -7.29
CA GLU A 910 38.42 -21.74 -5.86
C GLU A 910 38.74 -20.27 -5.53
N GLN A 911 39.52 -19.58 -6.37
CA GLN A 911 39.85 -18.17 -6.18
C GLN A 911 38.60 -17.28 -6.26
N ARG A 912 37.71 -17.50 -7.25
CA ARG A 912 36.43 -16.76 -7.35
C ARG A 912 35.52 -17.03 -6.15
N MET A 913 35.43 -18.28 -5.69
CA MET A 913 34.68 -18.66 -4.49
C MET A 913 35.20 -17.96 -3.22
N ASN A 914 36.52 -17.91 -3.04
CA ASN A 914 37.13 -17.23 -1.89
C ASN A 914 36.97 -15.70 -1.96
N ASN A 915 37.06 -15.10 -3.16
CA ASN A 915 36.75 -13.69 -3.37
C ASN A 915 35.29 -13.38 -2.99
N MET A 916 34.31 -14.17 -3.45
CA MET A 916 32.91 -14.02 -3.04
C MET A 916 32.73 -14.15 -1.52
N ALA A 917 33.39 -15.13 -0.89
CA ALA A 917 33.34 -15.30 0.56
C ALA A 917 33.89 -14.06 1.32
N SER A 918 34.93 -13.41 0.79
CA SER A 918 35.47 -12.16 1.36
C SER A 918 34.52 -10.96 1.20
N SER A 919 33.73 -10.91 0.11
CA SER A 919 32.73 -9.84 -0.14
C SER A 919 31.46 -9.94 0.73
N SER A 920 31.32 -10.99 1.53
CA SER A 920 30.06 -11.33 2.22
C SER A 920 29.57 -10.29 3.23
N SER A 921 30.41 -9.35 3.68
CA SER A 921 30.03 -8.25 4.58
C SER A 921 29.08 -7.22 3.95
N GLU A 922 29.02 -7.13 2.61
CA GLU A 922 28.13 -6.19 1.91
C GLU A 922 26.84 -6.85 1.38
N TRP A 923 26.76 -8.18 1.41
CA TRP A 923 25.68 -8.94 0.80
C TRP A 923 24.41 -8.96 1.68
N LYS A 924 23.32 -8.40 1.16
CA LYS A 924 22.03 -8.24 1.86
C LYS A 924 20.96 -9.19 1.29
N GLY A 925 21.34 -10.44 1.06
CA GLY A 925 20.58 -11.45 0.32
C GLY A 925 20.00 -12.60 1.15
N LEU A 926 19.75 -13.73 0.47
CA LEU A 926 18.95 -14.87 0.93
C LEU A 926 19.76 -15.92 1.74
N ASP A 927 20.46 -15.46 2.79
CA ASP A 927 21.30 -16.29 3.70
C ASP A 927 22.52 -16.96 3.02
N SER A 928 23.66 -16.24 2.95
CA SER A 928 24.81 -16.60 2.11
C SER A 928 25.63 -17.78 2.64
N GLN A 929 25.50 -18.09 3.94
CA GLN A 929 26.22 -19.20 4.57
C GLN A 929 25.74 -20.56 4.00
N PRO A 930 24.41 -20.85 3.92
CA PRO A 930 23.88 -21.97 3.13
C PRO A 930 24.39 -22.05 1.69
N GLU A 931 24.26 -20.98 0.88
CA GLU A 931 24.62 -21.03 -0.55
C GLU A 931 26.12 -21.24 -0.75
N MET A 932 26.97 -20.52 -0.01
CA MET A 932 28.43 -20.71 -0.03
C MET A 932 28.85 -22.09 0.50
N SER A 933 28.10 -22.68 1.44
CA SER A 933 28.34 -24.05 1.91
C SER A 933 27.99 -25.09 0.84
N ALA A 934 26.90 -24.89 0.10
CA ALA A 934 26.55 -25.75 -1.03
C ALA A 934 27.58 -25.65 -2.17
N LEU A 935 28.06 -24.44 -2.47
CA LEU A 935 29.12 -24.19 -3.45
C LEU A 935 30.44 -24.88 -3.06
N LYS A 936 30.84 -24.77 -1.78
CA LYS A 936 32.00 -25.47 -1.21
C LYS A 936 31.84 -26.99 -1.22
N PHE A 937 30.65 -27.51 -0.91
CA PHE A 937 30.36 -28.94 -1.00
C PHE A 937 30.47 -29.45 -2.45
N ALA A 938 29.91 -28.73 -3.42
CA ALA A 938 30.03 -29.07 -4.85
C ALA A 938 31.50 -29.07 -5.30
N HIS A 939 32.27 -28.03 -4.96
CA HIS A 939 33.70 -27.94 -5.26
C HIS A 939 34.50 -29.11 -4.67
N GLN A 940 34.26 -29.46 -3.40
CA GLN A 940 34.93 -30.60 -2.75
C GLN A 940 34.52 -31.95 -3.37
N SER A 941 33.26 -32.10 -3.79
CA SER A 941 32.79 -33.30 -4.50
C SER A 941 33.52 -33.49 -5.83
N VAL A 942 33.59 -32.45 -6.67
CA VAL A 942 34.32 -32.48 -7.95
C VAL A 942 35.82 -32.71 -7.75
N MET A 943 36.43 -32.04 -6.77
CA MET A 943 37.85 -32.25 -6.43
C MET A 943 38.12 -33.69 -5.94
N THR A 944 37.19 -34.30 -5.19
CA THR A 944 37.29 -35.71 -4.76
C THR A 944 37.23 -36.65 -5.97
N GLY A 945 36.36 -36.37 -6.95
CA GLY A 945 36.31 -37.11 -8.22
C GLY A 945 37.63 -37.02 -9.01
N ILE A 946 38.22 -35.83 -9.12
CA ILE A 946 39.54 -35.63 -9.76
C ILE A 946 40.64 -36.40 -9.02
N LEU A 947 40.65 -36.35 -7.68
CA LEU A 947 41.63 -37.08 -6.86
C LEU A 947 41.48 -38.60 -6.97
N TYR A 948 40.26 -39.11 -7.14
CA TYR A 948 40.03 -40.54 -7.43
C TYR A 948 40.64 -40.95 -8.77
N LEU A 949 40.53 -40.12 -9.82
CA LEU A 949 41.17 -40.38 -11.13
C LEU A 949 42.71 -40.36 -11.06
N PHE A 950 43.31 -39.61 -10.12
CA PHE A 950 44.74 -39.72 -9.81
C PHE A 950 45.09 -41.01 -9.06
N GLN A 951 44.25 -41.45 -8.10
CA GLN A 951 44.48 -42.66 -7.31
C GLN A 951 44.18 -43.97 -8.07
N SER A 952 43.36 -43.93 -9.12
CA SER A 952 43.11 -45.08 -10.00
C SER A 952 44.28 -45.41 -10.95
N ASN A 953 45.40 -44.68 -10.86
CA ASN A 953 46.62 -44.96 -11.61
C ASN A 953 47.25 -46.29 -11.12
N PRO A 954 47.27 -47.38 -11.93
CA PRO A 954 47.55 -48.74 -11.43
C PRO A 954 49.01 -49.03 -11.00
N SER A 955 49.88 -48.01 -10.95
CA SER A 955 51.34 -48.17 -10.82
C SER A 955 51.91 -47.92 -9.41
N GLN A 956 51.09 -47.75 -8.38
CA GLN A 956 51.54 -47.70 -6.98
C GLN A 956 50.99 -48.89 -6.17
N PRO A 957 51.85 -49.74 -5.58
CA PRO A 957 51.40 -50.82 -4.69
C PRO A 957 50.97 -50.25 -3.33
N ILE A 958 49.76 -50.59 -2.90
CA ILE A 958 49.24 -50.21 -1.58
C ILE A 958 49.93 -51.06 -0.50
N THR A 959 51.00 -50.53 0.10
CA THR A 959 51.42 -50.94 1.44
C THR A 959 50.48 -50.33 2.48
N ARG A 960 50.04 -51.16 3.43
CA ARG A 960 49.08 -50.81 4.50
C ARG A 960 49.69 -49.92 5.58
#